data_AF-A0A3M5FQE9-F1
#
_entry.id   AF-A0A3M5FQE9-F1
#
_cell.length_a   1.000
_cell.length_b   1.000
_cell.length_c   1.000
_cell.angle_alpha   90.00
_cell.angle_beta   90.00
_cell.angle_gamma   90.00
#
_symmetry.space_group_name_H-M   'P 1'
#
loop_
_entity.id
_entity.type
_entity.pdbx_description
1 polymer ?
#
loop_
_entity_poly.entity_id
_entity_poly.type
_entity_poly.pdbx_seq_one_letter_code
_entity_poly.pdbx_strand_id
1 'polypeptide(L)'
;MPTPFSRLRTGRVKTLGLRLGGLVLALAFQGEALAEEFDFDIPAQPLNSALKELGRQGDLQILYNPDDVNGKFSSPVHGRLTPEQAVADLLKQAGVTHNLEADTLTLGSAASAQPMNLGPVAIKGDPFGITTEGSGSYAATGVSINKASQSLRETPQSVTVMTRQLMNDKNLNGLDEVMAQTPGITFSQRNFGSHVFSSRGFALEDESYTIDGVAGQGYSVTGWMTPDTEIYDRVEVLRGAAGLLIGAGNPGGAVNLVRKRPTALPQFSITTRAGSWDQYRVDLDGSSKLNDSGSVRGRFVTSYEDRGYFIDGLKKTAPLLYGILETDLSEDTTLTLGLRHQSADTHGYSIFGLPRYSNGKAIDLPRSTSLAQDWNRHQTRTDEVFSELETRFDENWSGTLSATHSDGAFDQKVAYAQGAINPATQSGSRLVRTLFRSDTLQSDGFDSHLDGRFDAFGLTHQLTIGGNWSEQKRDSRYATVNSNRPLDIFNPDHDAIAEPGRPAWRSTDYSDKRYGVYSNLRLSLTESLSLVMGGRVSWYDYQSQSAGVTTRAQEENQVTPFVGVIYDLNRDWSWYASYTDIFLPQSGYRTASGAFLDPAIGASHETGIKGELFDKRLNVSFALFYVKQKDVAVEDDANAGQCLSNDAYGTCYVNGDIRRSKGIDMEISGEPLPGLQTLAGYNVLPIVLPDGEAFKNWETLQTIFDGLLTARHDRRTTVIALGGGVIGDMAGFAAACYQRGVNFIQIPTTLLSQVDSSVGGKTGINHPLGKNMVGAFYQPSVVLIDTTSLNTLPERELSAGLAEVIKYGLICDEPFLTWLEEHVDALRGLDQAALTVAIERSCAAKALVVGADERESGVRATLNLGHTFGHAIETHMGYGVWLHGEAVAAGTVMALEMSSRLGWISTQDRDRGIRLFQRAGLPVVPPQYMTEDNFLEHMAIDKKVIDGRLRLVLLRQMGEAVITDDYPKEVLQATLVADYRALVDQLRG
;
A
#
# COMPACT_ATOMS: atom_id res chain seq x y z
N MET A 1 -46.63 36.92 7.64
CA MET A 1 -47.95 36.92 8.30
C MET A 1 -48.32 35.49 8.72
N PRO A 2 -49.05 35.29 9.83
CA PRO A 2 -48.70 34.30 10.88
C PRO A 2 -49.72 33.15 11.09
N THR A 3 -49.22 32.01 11.63
CA THR A 3 -49.80 30.99 12.60
C THR A 3 -51.28 30.54 12.49
N PRO A 4 -51.65 29.25 12.77
CA PRO A 4 -51.75 28.77 14.17
C PRO A 4 -51.56 27.27 14.49
N PHE A 5 -51.37 27.04 15.79
CA PHE A 5 -51.34 25.82 16.60
C PHE A 5 -52.57 24.88 16.45
N SER A 6 -52.36 23.56 16.56
CA SER A 6 -52.82 22.71 17.69
C SER A 6 -53.01 21.23 17.30
N ARG A 7 -52.39 20.31 18.06
CA ARG A 7 -53.05 19.28 18.89
C ARG A 7 -52.06 18.20 19.35
N LEU A 8 -51.70 18.28 20.63
CA LEU A 8 -51.08 17.23 21.42
C LEU A 8 -52.08 16.07 21.64
N ARG A 9 -51.63 14.83 21.41
CA ARG A 9 -52.14 13.64 22.10
C ARG A 9 -50.98 12.90 22.74
N THR A 10 -51.18 12.60 24.01
CA THR A 10 -50.28 12.04 25.00
C THR A 10 -49.94 10.57 24.74
N GLY A 11 -48.64 10.25 24.75
CA GLY A 11 -48.11 8.89 24.91
C GLY A 11 -46.78 8.97 25.65
N ARG A 12 -46.76 8.53 26.91
CA ARG A 12 -45.58 8.57 27.79
C ARG A 12 -44.51 7.58 27.30
N VAL A 13 -43.33 8.09 26.97
CA VAL A 13 -42.07 7.33 27.02
C VAL A 13 -41.11 8.15 27.87
N LYS A 14 -40.62 7.56 28.96
CA LYS A 14 -39.63 8.17 29.85
C LYS A 14 -38.27 8.15 29.15
N THR A 15 -37.85 9.28 28.60
CA THR A 15 -36.45 9.54 28.23
C THR A 15 -35.78 10.30 29.36
N LEU A 16 -34.78 9.67 29.98
CA LEU A 16 -33.90 10.28 30.96
C LEU A 16 -32.93 11.20 30.19
N GLY A 17 -33.31 12.46 29.99
CA GLY A 17 -32.46 13.45 29.37
C GLY A 17 -31.43 13.98 30.37
N LEU A 18 -30.19 13.52 30.28
CA LEU A 18 -29.05 14.14 30.94
C LEU A 18 -28.73 15.45 30.21
N ARG A 19 -29.07 16.59 30.82
CA ARG A 19 -28.65 17.91 30.35
C ARG A 19 -27.20 18.13 30.81
N LEU A 20 -26.22 17.99 29.90
CA LEU A 20 -24.89 18.55 30.10
C LEU A 20 -24.98 20.08 29.96
N GLY A 21 -25.01 20.75 31.11
CA GLY A 21 -24.67 22.17 31.19
C GLY A 21 -23.15 22.30 31.20
N GLY A 22 -22.59 22.86 30.13
CA GLY A 22 -21.19 23.29 30.10
C GLY A 22 -20.98 24.46 31.06
N LEU A 23 -20.12 24.27 32.05
CA LEU A 23 -19.51 25.35 32.81
C LEU A 23 -18.00 25.09 32.86
N VAL A 24 -17.26 25.76 31.99
CA VAL A 24 -15.80 25.85 32.07
C VAL A 24 -15.48 26.83 33.20
N LEU A 25 -14.91 26.33 34.28
CA LEU A 25 -14.23 27.16 35.28
C LEU A 25 -12.75 26.76 35.30
N ALA A 26 -11.94 27.51 34.56
CA ALA A 26 -10.49 27.45 34.69
C ALA A 26 -10.10 28.20 35.97
N LEU A 27 -9.63 27.47 36.98
CA LEU A 27 -8.91 28.04 38.12
C LEU A 27 -7.44 27.65 37.95
N ALA A 28 -6.63 28.63 37.56
CA ALA A 28 -5.18 28.54 37.61
C ALA A 28 -4.75 28.66 39.07
N PHE A 29 -4.18 27.58 39.63
CA PHE A 29 -3.35 27.66 40.82
C PHE A 29 -1.89 27.66 40.37
N GLN A 30 -1.20 28.79 40.54
CA GLN A 30 0.26 28.81 40.61
C GLN A 30 0.63 28.51 42.07
N GLY A 31 1.13 27.29 42.31
CA GLY A 31 1.82 26.94 43.55
C GLY A 31 3.32 27.05 43.32
N GLU A 32 3.99 27.86 44.14
CA GLU A 32 5.45 27.76 44.30
C GLU A 32 5.76 26.40 44.93
N ALA A 33 6.50 25.54 44.23
CA ALA A 33 6.88 24.23 44.71
C ALA A 33 7.96 24.36 45.81
N LEU A 34 7.62 23.92 47.02
CA LEU A 34 8.61 23.53 48.03
C LEU A 34 9.18 22.16 47.61
N ALA A 35 10.50 21.98 47.68
CA ALA A 35 11.13 20.70 47.37
C ALA A 35 10.59 19.60 48.30
N GLU A 36 10.06 18.53 47.72
CA GLU A 36 9.44 17.40 48.44
C GLU A 36 10.53 16.52 49.07
N GLU A 37 10.38 16.18 50.36
CA GLU A 37 11.32 15.32 51.10
C GLU A 37 10.77 13.91 51.29
N PHE A 38 11.57 12.90 50.97
CA PHE A 38 11.25 11.47 51.06
C PHE A 38 12.04 10.79 52.19
N ASP A 39 11.48 9.70 52.75
CA ASP A 39 12.18 8.88 53.73
C ASP A 39 13.03 7.82 53.01
N PHE A 40 14.35 7.92 53.16
CA PHE A 40 15.30 6.96 52.58
C PHE A 40 15.90 6.04 53.66
N ASP A 41 16.00 4.76 53.34
CA ASP A 41 16.62 3.70 54.12
C ASP A 41 17.31 2.71 53.17
N ILE A 42 18.52 3.05 52.72
CA ILE A 42 19.28 2.30 51.72
C ILE A 42 20.64 1.91 52.33
N PRO A 43 20.90 0.62 52.62
CA PRO A 43 22.19 0.19 53.12
C PRO A 43 23.26 0.22 52.03
N ALA A 44 24.54 0.20 52.43
CA ALA A 44 25.65 0.07 51.49
C ALA A 44 25.58 -1.26 50.74
N GLN A 45 25.42 -1.19 49.41
CA GLN A 45 25.21 -2.37 48.56
C GLN A 45 25.72 -2.11 47.13
N PRO A 46 25.79 -3.14 46.25
CA PRO A 46 26.12 -2.95 44.84
C PRO A 46 25.31 -1.83 44.20
N LEU A 47 25.96 -0.97 43.43
CA LEU A 47 25.39 0.31 42.98
C LEU A 47 24.13 0.11 42.13
N ASN A 48 24.07 -0.96 41.34
CA ASN A 48 22.87 -1.35 40.58
C ASN A 48 21.65 -1.58 41.48
N SER A 49 21.81 -2.27 42.62
CA SER A 49 20.74 -2.52 43.60
C SER A 49 20.38 -1.26 44.37
N ALA A 50 21.39 -0.46 44.74
CA ALA A 50 21.18 0.80 45.46
C ALA A 50 20.41 1.84 44.63
N LEU A 51 20.71 1.94 43.33
CA LEU A 51 19.98 2.82 42.41
C LEU A 51 18.53 2.37 42.25
N LYS A 52 18.26 1.07 42.13
CA LYS A 52 16.87 0.56 42.09
C LYS A 52 16.10 0.97 43.35
N GLU A 53 16.72 0.85 44.51
CA GLU A 53 16.11 1.21 45.79
C GLU A 53 15.92 2.74 45.93
N LEU A 54 16.86 3.53 45.41
CA LEU A 54 16.77 4.99 45.35
C LEU A 54 15.61 5.45 44.47
N GLY A 55 15.45 4.86 43.28
CA GLY A 55 14.33 5.14 42.40
C GLY A 55 12.99 4.77 43.03
N ARG A 56 12.96 3.65 43.77
CA ARG A 56 11.78 3.17 44.48
C ARG A 56 11.38 4.04 45.67
N GLN A 57 12.34 4.50 46.47
CA GLN A 57 12.08 5.26 47.70
C GLN A 57 11.90 6.77 47.45
N GLY A 58 12.56 7.31 46.41
CA GLY A 58 12.56 8.74 46.08
C GLY A 58 11.69 9.13 44.88
N ASP A 59 10.92 8.19 44.33
CA ASP A 59 10.14 8.37 43.09
C ASP A 59 10.97 8.93 41.92
N LEU A 60 12.21 8.44 41.79
CA LEU A 60 13.16 8.89 40.77
C LEU A 60 13.25 7.90 39.60
N GLN A 61 13.18 8.41 38.37
CA GLN A 61 13.55 7.67 37.18
C GLN A 61 15.08 7.65 37.05
N ILE A 62 15.71 6.46 37.01
CA ILE A 62 17.17 6.36 36.93
C ILE A 62 17.62 5.78 35.59
N LEU A 63 18.45 6.54 34.87
CA LEU A 63 19.02 6.19 33.57
C LEU A 63 20.54 6.02 33.70
N TYR A 64 21.06 4.84 33.34
CA TYR A 64 22.50 4.55 33.34
C TYR A 64 22.86 3.43 32.36
N ASN A 65 24.09 3.44 31.86
CA ASN A 65 24.66 2.28 31.18
C ASN A 65 25.11 1.24 32.24
N PRO A 66 24.69 -0.04 32.16
CA PRO A 66 25.13 -1.08 33.09
C PRO A 66 26.64 -1.15 33.30
N ASP A 67 27.44 -0.90 32.25
CA ASP A 67 28.90 -0.91 32.32
C ASP A 67 29.46 0.19 33.24
N ASP A 68 28.76 1.33 33.35
CA ASP A 68 29.20 2.47 34.16
C ASP A 68 29.01 2.25 35.67
N VAL A 69 28.16 1.29 36.06
CA VAL A 69 27.82 0.97 37.45
C VAL A 69 28.31 -0.40 37.91
N ASN A 70 28.72 -1.27 36.99
CA ASN A 70 29.17 -2.63 37.29
C ASN A 70 30.43 -2.61 38.18
N GLY A 71 30.44 -3.43 39.24
CA GLY A 71 31.55 -3.50 40.20
C GLY A 71 31.68 -2.31 41.18
N LYS A 72 30.77 -1.33 41.14
CA LYS A 72 30.75 -0.18 42.05
C LYS A 72 29.78 -0.39 43.22
N PHE A 73 30.04 0.31 44.33
CA PHE A 73 29.23 0.26 45.55
C PHE A 73 28.68 1.63 45.93
N SER A 74 27.49 1.64 46.52
CA SER A 74 26.85 2.81 47.11
C SER A 74 27.34 3.09 48.53
N SER A 75 27.23 4.35 48.96
CA SER A 75 27.25 4.69 50.38
C SER A 75 25.85 4.53 50.99
N PRO A 76 25.73 4.24 52.30
CA PRO A 76 24.42 4.11 52.93
C PRO A 76 23.72 5.48 53.01
N VAL A 77 22.41 5.50 52.78
CA VAL A 77 21.56 6.70 52.87
C VAL A 77 20.43 6.40 53.84
N HIS A 78 20.32 7.20 54.90
CA HIS A 78 19.28 7.05 55.92
C HIS A 78 18.74 8.41 56.35
N GLY A 79 17.42 8.55 56.39
CA GLY A 79 16.72 9.72 56.91
C GLY A 79 15.80 10.39 55.89
N ARG A 80 15.14 11.46 56.33
CA ARG A 80 14.26 12.27 55.49
C ARG A 80 15.08 13.28 54.71
N LEU A 81 15.16 13.11 53.40
CA LEU A 81 16.05 13.85 52.51
C LEU A 81 15.31 14.28 51.24
N THR A 82 15.79 15.35 50.61
CA THR A 82 15.42 15.67 49.23
C THR A 82 16.07 14.67 48.27
N PRO A 83 15.48 14.42 47.09
CA PRO A 83 16.08 13.54 46.08
C PRO A 83 17.51 13.96 45.70
N GLU A 84 17.81 15.26 45.60
CA GLU A 84 19.18 15.74 45.36
C GLU A 84 20.16 15.27 46.45
N GLN A 85 19.76 15.38 47.72
CA GLN A 85 20.59 14.99 48.86
C GLN A 85 20.81 13.48 48.90
N ALA A 86 19.76 12.69 48.68
CA ALA A 86 19.83 11.24 48.68
C ALA A 86 20.72 10.71 47.54
N VAL A 87 20.63 11.30 46.34
CA VAL A 87 21.51 10.99 45.21
C VAL A 87 22.97 11.31 45.53
N ALA A 88 23.23 12.51 46.06
CA ALA A 88 24.59 12.95 46.38
C ALA A 88 25.24 12.07 47.45
N ASP A 89 24.49 11.66 48.47
CA ASP A 89 24.97 10.78 49.53
C ASP A 89 25.17 9.35 49.03
N LEU A 90 24.25 8.81 48.22
CA LEU A 90 24.34 7.44 47.69
C LEU A 90 25.55 7.25 46.78
N LEU A 91 25.83 8.24 45.91
CA LEU A 91 26.87 8.19 44.89
C LEU A 91 28.28 8.59 45.37
N LYS A 92 28.39 9.02 46.62
CA LYS A 92 29.61 9.62 47.21
C LYS A 92 30.88 8.76 47.05
N GLN A 93 30.74 7.43 47.05
CA GLN A 93 31.85 6.48 46.88
C GLN A 93 31.88 5.78 45.50
N ALA A 94 30.87 6.01 44.67
CA ALA A 94 30.72 5.32 43.39
C ALA A 94 31.59 5.92 42.27
N GLY A 95 32.02 7.19 42.38
CA GLY A 95 32.87 7.84 41.38
C GLY A 95 32.21 7.94 39.99
N VAL A 96 30.89 8.12 39.93
CA VAL A 96 30.11 8.33 38.70
C VAL A 96 29.69 9.79 38.58
N THR A 97 29.69 10.33 37.37
CA THR A 97 29.07 11.64 37.12
C THR A 97 27.56 11.47 37.05
N HIS A 98 26.81 12.44 37.58
CA HIS A 98 25.36 12.40 37.60
C HIS A 98 24.76 13.75 37.25
N ASN A 99 23.55 13.74 36.69
CA ASN A 99 22.69 14.92 36.53
C ASN A 99 21.28 14.53 36.96
N LEU A 100 20.69 15.32 37.87
CA LEU A 100 19.31 15.15 38.32
C LEU A 100 18.51 16.33 37.78
N GLU A 101 17.60 16.06 36.85
CA GLU A 101 16.65 17.04 36.31
C GLU A 101 15.23 16.59 36.64
N ALA A 102 14.52 17.41 37.42
CA ALA A 102 13.21 17.08 37.99
C ALA A 102 13.26 15.75 38.78
N ASP A 103 12.65 14.69 38.25
CA ASP A 103 12.55 13.34 38.81
C ASP A 103 13.50 12.35 38.12
N THR A 104 14.31 12.78 37.15
CA THR A 104 15.15 11.89 36.35
C THR A 104 16.64 12.03 36.69
N LEU A 105 17.22 10.97 37.27
CA LEU A 105 18.64 10.82 37.54
C LEU A 105 19.34 10.14 36.35
N THR A 106 20.22 10.86 35.67
CA THR A 106 21.10 10.29 34.63
C THR A 106 22.51 10.09 35.19
N LEU A 107 23.10 8.92 34.97
CA LEU A 107 24.49 8.61 35.32
C LEU A 107 25.34 8.43 34.07
N GLY A 108 26.57 8.92 34.13
CA GLY A 108 27.58 8.74 33.09
C GLY A 108 28.98 8.52 33.64
N SER A 109 29.88 8.07 32.75
CA SER A 109 31.32 8.05 33.00
C SER A 109 31.91 9.46 32.95
N ALA A 110 32.89 9.74 33.81
CA ALA A 110 33.66 11.00 33.80
C ALA A 110 34.39 11.26 32.46
N ALA A 111 34.43 10.29 31.54
CA ALA A 111 35.04 10.41 30.21
C ALA A 111 34.12 10.98 29.12
N SER A 112 32.81 11.17 29.36
CA SER A 112 31.85 11.65 28.36
C SER A 112 31.06 12.87 28.83
N ALA A 113 31.74 13.99 29.03
CA ALA A 113 31.11 15.28 29.30
C ALA A 113 30.62 15.93 27.99
N GLN A 114 29.53 15.42 27.41
CA GLN A 114 28.67 16.22 26.54
C GLN A 114 27.21 16.05 26.98
N PRO A 115 26.47 17.14 27.22
CA PRO A 115 25.07 17.08 27.62
C PRO A 115 24.24 16.56 26.44
N MET A 116 23.88 15.28 26.51
CA MET A 116 22.97 14.65 25.56
C MET A 116 21.55 14.95 26.03
N ASN A 117 20.92 15.95 25.41
CA ASN A 117 19.51 16.25 25.60
C ASN A 117 18.68 15.11 24.99
N LEU A 118 18.41 14.08 25.79
CA LEU A 118 17.42 13.06 25.47
C LEU A 118 16.06 13.62 25.87
N GLY A 119 15.19 13.85 24.88
CA GLY A 119 13.77 14.07 25.14
C GLY A 119 13.17 12.89 25.93
N PRO A 120 12.04 13.11 26.63
CA PRO A 120 11.47 12.13 27.54
C PRO A 120 11.29 10.77 26.87
N VAL A 121 12.03 9.78 27.37
CA VAL A 121 11.99 8.39 26.92
C VAL A 121 10.65 7.80 27.35
N ALA A 122 9.86 7.37 26.38
CA ALA A 122 8.60 6.68 26.59
C ALA A 122 8.78 5.46 27.52
N ILE A 123 7.90 5.40 28.51
CA ILE A 123 7.99 4.58 29.72
C ILE A 123 7.92 3.08 29.41
N LYS A 124 8.88 2.32 29.96
CA LYS A 124 8.90 0.85 30.00
C LYS A 124 7.76 0.32 30.86
N GLY A 125 6.81 -0.37 30.22
CA GLY A 125 5.80 -1.23 30.85
C GLY A 125 5.44 -2.44 29.99
N ASP A 126 6.28 -2.80 29.03
CA ASP A 126 6.07 -3.91 28.11
C ASP A 126 7.15 -4.98 28.37
N PRO A 127 6.80 -6.23 28.72
CA PRO A 127 7.75 -7.33 28.83
C PRO A 127 8.60 -7.52 27.57
N PHE A 128 8.13 -7.02 26.41
CA PHE A 128 8.74 -7.23 25.10
C PHE A 128 9.19 -5.97 24.35
N GLY A 129 8.84 -4.77 24.82
CA GLY A 129 9.24 -3.49 24.21
C GLY A 129 8.73 -3.24 22.77
N ILE A 130 7.58 -3.82 22.42
CA ILE A 130 6.95 -3.74 21.08
C ILE A 130 5.64 -2.92 21.06
N THR A 131 5.16 -2.45 22.21
CA THR A 131 4.04 -1.50 22.33
C THR A 131 4.32 -0.24 21.52
N THR A 132 3.32 0.20 20.74
CA THR A 132 3.47 1.37 19.85
C THR A 132 2.82 2.64 20.40
N GLU A 133 1.89 2.52 21.34
CA GLU A 133 1.31 3.61 22.10
C GLU A 133 2.41 4.40 22.84
N GLY A 134 2.32 5.74 22.78
CA GLY A 134 3.30 6.62 23.41
C GLY A 134 4.65 6.70 22.69
N SER A 135 4.89 5.91 21.63
CA SER A 135 6.16 5.93 20.89
C SER A 135 6.37 7.19 20.04
N GLY A 136 5.29 7.89 19.65
CA GLY A 136 5.34 8.99 18.70
C GLY A 136 5.83 8.59 17.29
N SER A 137 5.84 7.29 16.96
CA SER A 137 6.49 6.74 15.78
C SER A 137 5.55 5.90 14.90
N TYR A 138 5.81 5.93 13.59
CA TYR A 138 5.24 4.99 12.63
C TYR A 138 6.11 3.73 12.43
N ALA A 139 7.33 3.71 12.96
CA ALA A 139 8.15 2.51 13.04
C ALA A 139 7.73 1.66 14.24
N ALA A 140 7.51 0.37 14.01
CA ALA A 140 7.41 -0.62 15.06
C ALA A 140 8.80 -1.19 15.39
N THR A 141 9.05 -1.46 16.66
CA THR A 141 10.29 -2.10 17.15
C THR A 141 10.23 -3.63 17.06
N GLY A 142 9.03 -4.18 16.92
CA GLY A 142 8.78 -5.61 16.73
C GLY A 142 7.30 -5.93 16.54
N VAL A 143 7.01 -7.23 16.46
CA VAL A 143 5.68 -7.80 16.21
C VAL A 143 5.45 -9.02 17.10
N SER A 144 4.19 -9.34 17.41
CA SER A 144 3.79 -10.54 18.17
C SER A 144 2.99 -11.55 17.36
N ILE A 145 2.72 -11.28 16.08
CA ILE A 145 1.93 -12.14 15.19
C ILE A 145 2.41 -13.62 15.15
N ASN A 146 3.70 -13.87 15.37
CA ASN A 146 4.30 -15.20 15.40
C ASN A 146 4.33 -15.87 16.78
N LYS A 147 3.54 -15.37 17.75
CA LYS A 147 3.48 -15.83 19.16
C LYS A 147 4.72 -15.51 20.00
N ALA A 148 5.84 -15.22 19.36
CA ALA A 148 7.03 -14.68 19.98
C ALA A 148 7.23 -13.23 19.55
N SER A 149 7.68 -12.40 20.50
CA SER A 149 8.06 -11.02 20.23
C SER A 149 9.37 -10.98 19.47
N GLN A 150 9.32 -10.50 18.23
CA GLN A 150 10.46 -10.48 17.32
C GLN A 150 10.53 -9.16 16.55
N SER A 151 11.73 -8.75 16.20
CA SER A 151 11.92 -7.58 15.35
C SER A 151 11.43 -7.85 13.92
N LEU A 152 11.12 -6.78 13.18
CA LEU A 152 10.70 -6.90 11.78
C LEU A 152 11.83 -7.49 10.93
N ARG A 153 13.08 -7.13 11.21
CA ARG A 153 14.26 -7.67 10.51
C ARG A 153 14.47 -9.16 10.73
N GLU A 154 14.14 -9.66 11.91
CA GLU A 154 14.29 -11.08 12.28
C GLU A 154 13.12 -11.97 11.86
N THR A 155 12.09 -11.41 11.23
CA THR A 155 10.94 -12.16 10.73
C THR A 155 11.13 -12.44 9.23
N PRO A 156 11.25 -13.70 8.76
CA PRO A 156 11.53 -13.99 7.35
C PRO A 156 10.26 -13.97 6.47
N GLN A 157 9.37 -13.01 6.71
CA GLN A 157 8.14 -12.75 5.95
C GLN A 157 7.83 -11.25 5.94
N SER A 158 7.10 -10.79 4.93
CA SER A 158 6.61 -9.41 4.83
C SER A 158 5.53 -9.14 5.87
N VAL A 159 5.83 -8.26 6.83
CA VAL A 159 4.90 -7.83 7.89
C VAL A 159 4.85 -6.31 7.91
N THR A 160 3.63 -5.77 7.94
CA THR A 160 3.34 -4.35 8.02
C THR A 160 2.66 -4.07 9.35
N VAL A 161 3.05 -2.99 10.04
CA VAL A 161 2.46 -2.63 11.35
C VAL A 161 1.81 -1.26 11.26
N MET A 162 0.53 -1.20 11.58
CA MET A 162 -0.23 0.03 11.73
C MET A 162 -0.16 0.45 13.19
N THR A 163 0.78 1.34 13.53
CA THR A 163 1.04 1.78 14.91
C THR A 163 -0.09 2.63 15.49
N ARG A 164 -0.14 2.75 16.83
CA ARG A 164 -1.11 3.62 17.52
C ARG A 164 -1.03 5.06 17.05
N GLN A 165 0.20 5.59 16.92
CA GLN A 165 0.44 6.95 16.48
C GLN A 165 -0.10 7.19 15.07
N LEU A 166 0.15 6.26 14.14
CA LEU A 166 -0.37 6.34 12.78
C LEU A 166 -1.89 6.33 12.74
N MET A 167 -2.53 5.41 13.48
CA MET A 167 -4.00 5.34 13.55
C MET A 167 -4.60 6.63 14.10
N ASN A 168 -3.94 7.26 15.09
CA ASN A 168 -4.34 8.56 15.63
C ASN A 168 -4.20 9.68 14.60
N ASP A 169 -3.02 9.83 13.98
CA ASP A 169 -2.71 10.92 13.06
C ASP A 169 -3.53 10.86 11.76
N LYS A 170 -3.89 9.65 11.32
CA LYS A 170 -4.78 9.43 10.16
C LYS A 170 -6.26 9.35 10.54
N ASN A 171 -6.59 9.42 11.83
CA ASN A 171 -7.94 9.30 12.36
C ASN A 171 -8.67 8.04 11.86
N LEU A 172 -7.99 6.89 11.91
CA LEU A 172 -8.52 5.59 11.49
C LEU A 172 -9.25 4.97 12.68
N ASN A 173 -10.57 4.99 12.65
CA ASN A 173 -11.40 4.65 13.81
C ASN A 173 -12.01 3.24 13.71
N GLY A 174 -12.09 2.66 12.52
CA GLY A 174 -12.53 1.28 12.28
C GLY A 174 -11.45 0.41 11.64
N LEU A 175 -11.50 -0.91 11.86
CA LEU A 175 -10.57 -1.85 11.23
C LEU A 175 -10.59 -1.77 9.70
N ASP A 176 -11.75 -1.51 9.09
CA ASP A 176 -11.89 -1.32 7.65
C ASP A 176 -11.08 -0.11 7.14
N GLU A 177 -11.06 1.00 7.89
CA GLU A 177 -10.26 2.18 7.58
C GLU A 177 -8.76 1.89 7.72
N VAL A 178 -8.37 1.13 8.74
CA VAL A 178 -6.98 0.67 8.92
C VAL A 178 -6.54 -0.18 7.74
N MET A 179 -7.29 -1.22 7.42
CA MET A 179 -6.99 -2.13 6.30
C MET A 179 -6.97 -1.42 4.94
N ALA A 180 -7.82 -0.40 4.73
CA ALA A 180 -7.82 0.41 3.52
C ALA A 180 -6.59 1.31 3.37
N GLN A 181 -5.88 1.60 4.46
CA GLN A 181 -4.65 2.42 4.48
C GLN A 181 -3.38 1.57 4.60
N THR A 182 -3.50 0.27 4.87
CA THR A 182 -2.34 -0.63 5.01
C THR A 182 -1.66 -0.86 3.65
N PRO A 183 -0.34 -0.58 3.54
CA PRO A 183 0.44 -0.96 2.37
C PRO A 183 0.32 -2.45 2.04
N GLY A 184 0.24 -2.79 0.75
CA GLY A 184 0.13 -4.18 0.34
C GLY A 184 -1.30 -4.72 0.25
N ILE A 185 -2.29 -3.99 0.78
CA ILE A 185 -3.69 -4.40 0.85
C ILE A 185 -4.54 -3.67 -0.20
N THR A 186 -5.38 -4.43 -0.89
CA THR A 186 -6.36 -3.93 -1.87
C THR A 186 -7.77 -4.04 -1.30
N PHE A 187 -8.53 -2.95 -1.38
CA PHE A 187 -9.93 -2.90 -0.98
C PHE A 187 -10.86 -3.23 -2.16
N SER A 188 -11.80 -4.15 -1.94
CA SER A 188 -12.91 -4.41 -2.87
C SER A 188 -14.24 -4.26 -2.13
N GLN A 189 -15.04 -3.27 -2.55
CA GLN A 189 -16.39 -3.10 -2.02
C GLN A 189 -17.31 -4.18 -2.61
N ARG A 190 -17.83 -5.07 -1.76
CA ARG A 190 -18.85 -6.05 -2.16
C ARG A 190 -20.24 -5.44 -1.96
N ASN A 191 -21.20 -5.86 -2.78
CA ASN A 191 -22.61 -5.68 -2.44
C ASN A 191 -22.89 -6.35 -1.08
N PHE A 192 -23.98 -5.95 -0.44
CA PHE A 192 -24.42 -6.37 0.89
C PHE A 192 -23.67 -5.76 2.07
N GLY A 193 -22.78 -4.79 1.85
CA GLY A 193 -22.14 -4.05 2.94
C GLY A 193 -21.06 -4.83 3.69
N SER A 194 -20.54 -5.90 3.08
CA SER A 194 -19.30 -6.56 3.47
C SER A 194 -18.15 -6.00 2.65
N HIS A 195 -17.03 -5.65 3.29
CA HIS A 195 -15.80 -5.32 2.60
C HIS A 195 -14.86 -6.52 2.60
N VAL A 196 -14.30 -6.80 1.41
CA VAL A 196 -13.28 -7.83 1.25
C VAL A 196 -11.97 -7.13 0.98
N PHE A 197 -10.99 -7.42 1.83
CA PHE A 197 -9.61 -7.00 1.62
C PHE A 197 -8.83 -8.14 1.00
N SER A 198 -7.86 -7.80 0.17
CA SER A 198 -6.99 -8.79 -0.47
C SER A 198 -5.54 -8.39 -0.36
N SER A 199 -4.68 -9.38 -0.20
CA SER A 199 -3.23 -9.24 -0.19
C SER A 199 -2.66 -10.17 -1.26
N ARG A 200 -1.75 -9.65 -2.08
CA ARG A 200 -1.10 -10.39 -3.18
C ARG A 200 -2.10 -11.12 -4.10
N GLY A 201 -3.31 -10.57 -4.28
CA GLY A 201 -4.35 -11.14 -5.15
C GLY A 201 -5.26 -12.20 -4.49
N PHE A 202 -5.09 -12.49 -3.19
CA PHE A 202 -5.93 -13.43 -2.44
C PHE A 202 -6.71 -12.71 -1.34
N ALA A 203 -7.96 -13.11 -1.14
CA ALA A 203 -8.82 -12.51 -0.12
C ALA A 203 -8.36 -12.87 1.31
N LEU A 204 -8.41 -11.88 2.20
CA LEU A 204 -8.33 -12.05 3.64
C LEU A 204 -9.75 -12.26 4.15
N GLU A 205 -10.10 -13.51 4.42
CA GLU A 205 -11.42 -13.92 4.92
C GLU A 205 -11.44 -13.89 6.46
N ASP A 206 -12.57 -14.23 7.08
CA ASP A 206 -12.77 -14.15 8.53
C ASP A 206 -11.70 -14.92 9.34
N GLU A 207 -11.18 -16.02 8.79
CA GLU A 207 -10.11 -16.84 9.34
C GLU A 207 -8.76 -16.12 9.47
N SER A 208 -8.52 -15.12 8.62
CA SER A 208 -7.26 -14.38 8.59
C SER A 208 -7.11 -13.45 9.78
N TYR A 209 -8.17 -13.17 10.54
CA TYR A 209 -8.16 -12.19 11.62
C TYR A 209 -8.02 -12.85 13.00
N THR A 210 -7.03 -12.40 13.77
CA THR A 210 -6.79 -12.81 15.15
C THR A 210 -6.83 -11.60 16.08
N ILE A 211 -7.17 -11.82 17.34
CA ILE A 211 -7.09 -10.78 18.39
C ILE A 211 -6.17 -11.31 19.48
N ASP A 212 -5.13 -10.54 19.81
CA ASP A 212 -4.06 -10.94 20.72
C ASP A 212 -3.49 -12.34 20.37
N GLY A 213 -3.37 -12.61 19.07
CA GLY A 213 -2.91 -13.90 18.52
C GLY A 213 -3.94 -15.03 18.57
N VAL A 214 -5.10 -14.88 19.21
CA VAL A 214 -6.12 -15.95 19.26
C VAL A 214 -6.95 -15.95 17.97
N ALA A 215 -6.98 -17.09 17.29
CA ALA A 215 -7.72 -17.28 16.04
C ALA A 215 -9.22 -17.58 16.27
N GLY A 216 -10.01 -17.46 15.21
CA GLY A 216 -11.45 -17.80 15.22
C GLY A 216 -12.33 -16.80 15.97
N GLN A 217 -11.83 -15.59 16.23
CA GLN A 217 -12.56 -14.52 16.91
C GLN A 217 -13.28 -13.56 15.94
N GLY A 218 -12.95 -13.62 14.65
CA GLY A 218 -13.51 -12.74 13.63
C GLY A 218 -14.75 -13.33 12.94
N TYR A 219 -15.77 -12.50 12.72
CA TYR A 219 -16.82 -12.71 11.73
C TYR A 219 -17.22 -11.37 11.14
N SER A 220 -17.07 -11.20 9.83
CA SER A 220 -17.36 -9.96 9.12
C SER A 220 -16.73 -8.73 9.78
N VAL A 221 -15.51 -8.86 10.30
CA VAL A 221 -14.78 -7.81 11.05
C VAL A 221 -14.33 -6.64 10.18
N THR A 222 -14.41 -6.80 8.87
CA THR A 222 -14.21 -5.72 7.89
C THR A 222 -15.51 -5.32 7.20
N GLY A 223 -16.66 -5.79 7.67
CA GLY A 223 -17.95 -5.62 7.00
C GLY A 223 -19.06 -5.24 7.97
N TRP A 224 -19.90 -6.20 8.33
CA TRP A 224 -21.08 -5.93 9.15
C TRP A 224 -20.74 -5.62 10.60
N MET A 225 -19.65 -6.16 11.14
CA MET A 225 -19.33 -6.14 12.57
C MET A 225 -17.92 -5.57 12.82
N THR A 226 -17.62 -4.44 12.19
CA THR A 226 -16.28 -3.82 12.25
C THR A 226 -15.87 -3.42 13.68
N PRO A 227 -14.71 -3.90 14.19
CA PRO A 227 -14.16 -3.46 15.47
C PRO A 227 -13.74 -1.99 15.44
N ASP A 228 -13.99 -1.29 16.55
CA ASP A 228 -13.46 0.05 16.79
C ASP A 228 -11.97 -0.02 17.21
N THR A 229 -11.15 0.85 16.64
CA THR A 229 -9.70 0.84 16.86
C THR A 229 -9.27 1.39 18.22
N GLU A 230 -10.14 2.07 18.98
CA GLU A 230 -9.75 2.80 20.19
C GLU A 230 -9.22 1.90 21.30
N ILE A 231 -9.56 0.61 21.30
CA ILE A 231 -9.08 -0.37 22.28
C ILE A 231 -7.79 -1.09 21.86
N TYR A 232 -7.28 -0.81 20.66
CA TYR A 232 -6.13 -1.49 20.09
C TYR A 232 -4.89 -0.59 20.10
N ASP A 233 -3.75 -1.17 20.48
CA ASP A 233 -2.44 -0.55 20.38
C ASP A 233 -2.03 -0.48 18.90
N ARG A 234 -2.11 -1.61 18.19
CA ARG A 234 -1.67 -1.72 16.80
C ARG A 234 -2.41 -2.82 16.05
N VAL A 235 -2.30 -2.76 14.73
CA VAL A 235 -2.73 -3.83 13.82
C VAL A 235 -1.52 -4.32 13.05
N GLU A 236 -1.24 -5.63 13.11
CA GLU A 236 -0.12 -6.27 12.44
C GLU A 236 -0.66 -7.07 11.25
N VAL A 237 -0.09 -6.88 10.07
CA VAL A 237 -0.55 -7.52 8.82
C VAL A 237 0.61 -8.29 8.20
N LEU A 238 0.56 -9.61 8.31
CA LEU A 238 1.50 -10.53 7.67
C LEU A 238 0.97 -10.93 6.30
N ARG A 239 1.78 -10.74 5.25
CA ARG A 239 1.42 -11.03 3.85
C ARG A 239 2.00 -12.36 3.38
N GLY A 240 1.25 -13.09 2.55
CA GLY A 240 1.63 -14.41 2.03
C GLY A 240 0.88 -15.54 2.72
N ALA A 241 1.46 -16.74 2.75
CA ALA A 241 0.81 -17.89 3.40
C ALA A 241 1.09 -17.89 4.91
N ALA A 242 0.03 -17.79 5.71
CA ALA A 242 0.10 -17.68 7.17
C ALA A 242 -0.33 -18.97 7.88
N GLY A 243 -0.22 -20.13 7.22
CA GLY A 243 -0.80 -21.37 7.72
C GLY A 243 -0.21 -21.89 9.03
N LEU A 244 1.03 -21.50 9.37
CA LEU A 244 1.62 -21.76 10.69
C LEU A 244 0.78 -21.15 11.83
N LEU A 245 0.16 -19.98 11.59
CA LEU A 245 -0.55 -19.18 12.58
C LEU A 245 -2.05 -19.49 12.60
N ILE A 246 -2.70 -19.37 11.44
CA ILE A 246 -4.18 -19.46 11.33
C ILE A 246 -4.67 -20.87 10.97
N GLY A 247 -3.76 -21.76 10.55
CA GLY A 247 -4.12 -23.10 10.07
C GLY A 247 -4.78 -23.07 8.69
N ALA A 248 -6.11 -23.14 8.67
CA ALA A 248 -6.89 -23.21 7.44
C ALA A 248 -7.31 -21.82 6.94
N GLY A 249 -6.98 -21.49 5.69
CA GLY A 249 -7.31 -20.19 5.09
C GLY A 249 -6.71 -19.95 3.70
N ASN A 250 -6.92 -18.74 3.18
CA ASN A 250 -6.35 -18.31 1.90
C ASN A 250 -4.89 -17.85 2.04
N PRO A 251 -4.05 -17.97 0.99
CA PRO A 251 -2.64 -17.52 1.01
C PRO A 251 -2.49 -15.99 0.86
N GLY A 252 -3.46 -15.22 1.35
CA GLY A 252 -3.39 -13.75 1.39
C GLY A 252 -2.56 -13.24 2.57
N GLY A 253 -2.74 -13.84 3.74
CA GLY A 253 -2.05 -13.43 4.95
C GLY A 253 -2.85 -13.64 6.23
N ALA A 254 -2.34 -13.03 7.30
CA ALA A 254 -3.01 -12.93 8.59
C ALA A 254 -2.96 -11.49 9.11
N VAL A 255 -3.97 -11.11 9.87
CA VAL A 255 -4.13 -9.80 10.49
C VAL A 255 -4.33 -10.00 11.98
N ASN A 256 -3.43 -9.47 12.79
CA ASN A 256 -3.49 -9.55 14.24
C ASN A 256 -3.81 -8.18 14.84
N LEU A 257 -4.90 -8.10 15.61
CA LEU A 257 -5.26 -6.90 16.36
C LEU A 257 -4.74 -7.04 17.79
N VAL A 258 -3.87 -6.12 18.22
CA VAL A 258 -3.25 -6.16 19.55
C VAL A 258 -3.92 -5.13 20.46
N ARG A 259 -4.50 -5.59 21.57
CA ARG A 259 -5.21 -4.71 22.52
C ARG A 259 -4.26 -3.84 23.34
N LYS A 260 -4.76 -2.68 23.73
CA LYS A 260 -4.15 -1.79 24.73
C LYS A 260 -4.05 -2.50 26.09
N ARG A 261 -2.89 -2.42 26.74
CA ARG A 261 -2.64 -3.01 28.07
C ARG A 261 -2.67 -1.93 29.18
N PRO A 262 -2.93 -2.30 30.45
CA PRO A 262 -2.77 -1.41 31.59
C PRO A 262 -1.34 -0.88 31.78
N THR A 263 -1.22 0.37 32.25
CA THR A 263 0.05 0.98 32.61
C THR A 263 0.22 1.08 34.12
N ALA A 264 1.47 0.97 34.58
CA ALA A 264 1.81 1.19 35.98
C ALA A 264 1.67 2.68 36.37
N LEU A 265 2.09 3.58 35.48
CA LEU A 265 1.91 5.02 35.66
C LEU A 265 0.49 5.44 35.28
N PRO A 266 -0.16 6.30 36.09
CA PRO A 266 -1.46 6.85 35.77
C PRO A 266 -1.42 7.67 34.47
N GLN A 267 -2.31 7.34 33.55
CA GLN A 267 -2.55 8.09 32.33
C GLN A 267 -4.05 8.25 32.11
N PHE A 268 -4.45 9.40 31.58
CA PHE A 268 -5.84 9.67 31.23
C PHE A 268 -5.89 10.60 30.03
N SER A 269 -6.70 10.23 29.03
CA SER A 269 -6.91 11.02 27.83
C SER A 269 -8.38 11.18 27.53
N ILE A 270 -8.71 12.37 27.01
CA ILE A 270 -10.03 12.69 26.46
C ILE A 270 -9.79 13.18 25.04
N THR A 271 -10.36 12.51 24.06
CA THR A 271 -10.31 12.95 22.66
C THR A 271 -11.70 13.30 22.18
N THR A 272 -11.88 14.50 21.65
CA THR A 272 -13.14 14.95 21.07
C THR A 272 -12.94 15.29 19.61
N ARG A 273 -13.87 14.89 18.74
CA ARG A 273 -13.81 15.10 17.30
C ARG A 273 -15.14 15.63 16.79
N ALA A 274 -15.06 16.60 15.88
CA ALA A 274 -16.18 17.12 15.11
C ALA A 274 -15.79 17.19 13.62
N GLY A 275 -16.64 16.71 12.73
CA GLY A 275 -16.33 16.57 11.31
C GLY A 275 -17.52 16.82 10.39
N SER A 276 -17.26 16.69 9.09
CA SER A 276 -18.28 16.80 8.03
C SER A 276 -19.47 15.86 8.29
N TRP A 277 -20.66 16.29 7.86
CA TRP A 277 -21.91 15.53 7.99
C TRP A 277 -22.29 15.19 9.43
N ASP A 278 -22.23 16.19 10.32
CA ASP A 278 -22.63 16.06 11.72
C ASP A 278 -21.93 14.89 12.44
N GLN A 279 -20.65 14.64 12.12
CA GLN A 279 -19.86 13.62 12.81
C GLN A 279 -19.35 14.18 14.14
N TYR A 280 -19.72 13.55 15.24
CA TYR A 280 -19.24 13.83 16.59
C TYR A 280 -18.76 12.55 17.25
N ARG A 281 -17.55 12.56 17.82
CA ARG A 281 -17.00 11.42 18.55
C ARG A 281 -16.31 11.89 19.83
N VAL A 282 -16.49 11.14 20.91
CA VAL A 282 -15.79 11.34 22.18
C VAL A 282 -15.20 10.02 22.63
N ASP A 283 -13.90 10.01 22.88
CA ASP A 283 -13.15 8.89 23.43
C ASP A 283 -12.60 9.25 24.82
N LEU A 284 -12.72 8.34 25.76
CA LEU A 284 -12.14 8.42 27.10
C LEU A 284 -11.29 7.17 27.31
N ASP A 285 -10.04 7.35 27.72
CA ASP A 285 -9.10 6.26 27.99
C ASP A 285 -8.32 6.57 29.26
N GLY A 286 -8.48 5.74 30.28
CA GLY A 286 -7.78 5.88 31.56
C GLY A 286 -7.11 4.57 31.95
N SER A 287 -5.85 4.66 32.40
CA SER A 287 -5.10 3.52 32.90
C SER A 287 -4.21 3.89 34.08
N SER A 288 -4.06 2.97 35.04
CA SER A 288 -3.25 3.19 36.24
C SER A 288 -3.03 1.87 37.00
N LYS A 289 -2.04 1.87 37.92
CA LYS A 289 -2.07 0.99 39.09
C LYS A 289 -3.33 1.23 39.93
N LEU A 290 -3.89 0.16 40.47
CA LEU A 290 -5.10 0.15 41.31
C LEU A 290 -4.80 -0.14 42.79
N ASN A 291 -3.54 -0.43 43.12
CA ASN A 291 -3.04 -0.57 44.47
C ASN A 291 -1.64 0.06 44.60
N ASP A 292 -1.21 0.30 45.84
CA ASP A 292 0.05 1.01 46.13
C ASP A 292 1.28 0.25 45.57
N SER A 293 1.25 -1.08 45.64
CA SER A 293 2.32 -1.96 45.16
C SER A 293 2.45 -2.02 43.64
N GLY A 294 1.43 -1.60 42.88
CA GLY A 294 1.40 -1.75 41.42
C GLY A 294 1.12 -3.17 40.93
N SER A 295 0.90 -4.13 41.85
CA SER A 295 0.62 -5.53 41.50
C SER A 295 -0.78 -5.76 40.93
N VAL A 296 -1.66 -4.76 41.01
CA VAL A 296 -2.96 -4.75 40.32
C VAL A 296 -3.02 -3.49 39.46
N ARG A 297 -3.25 -3.66 38.16
CA ARG A 297 -3.30 -2.58 37.18
C ARG A 297 -4.59 -2.67 36.39
N GLY A 298 -5.10 -1.52 35.96
CA GLY A 298 -6.35 -1.44 35.21
C GLY A 298 -6.30 -0.46 34.06
N ARG A 299 -7.14 -0.71 33.05
CA ARG A 299 -7.44 0.23 31.98
C ARG A 299 -8.91 0.19 31.63
N PHE A 300 -9.48 1.36 31.41
CA PHE A 300 -10.86 1.55 31.03
C PHE A 300 -10.92 2.48 29.83
N VAL A 301 -11.59 2.03 28.77
CA VAL A 301 -11.75 2.77 27.53
C VAL A 301 -13.23 2.82 27.16
N THR A 302 -13.73 3.99 26.78
CA THR A 302 -15.07 4.12 26.21
C THR A 302 -15.07 5.12 25.06
N SER A 303 -15.83 4.81 24.01
CA SER A 303 -16.04 5.70 22.88
C SER A 303 -17.53 5.84 22.61
N TYR A 304 -17.93 7.01 22.15
CA TYR A 304 -19.25 7.25 21.59
C TYR A 304 -19.14 8.08 20.31
N GLU A 305 -19.59 7.50 19.20
CA GLU A 305 -19.71 8.18 17.91
C GLU A 305 -21.18 8.35 17.53
N ASP A 306 -21.56 9.56 17.10
CA ASP A 306 -22.79 9.87 16.39
C ASP A 306 -22.43 10.60 15.11
N ARG A 307 -22.81 10.07 13.95
CA ARG A 307 -22.41 10.63 12.66
C ARG A 307 -23.46 10.50 11.57
N GLY A 308 -23.53 11.52 10.73
CA GLY A 308 -24.09 11.41 9.39
C GLY A 308 -23.03 11.02 8.35
N TYR A 309 -23.51 10.85 7.12
CA TYR A 309 -22.69 10.59 5.96
C TYR A 309 -23.04 11.58 4.85
N PHE A 310 -22.23 11.61 3.79
CA PHE A 310 -22.57 12.35 2.57
C PHE A 310 -23.80 11.78 1.85
N ILE A 311 -24.22 10.57 2.20
CA ILE A 311 -25.39 9.86 1.67
C ILE A 311 -26.62 10.29 2.47
N ASP A 312 -27.65 10.75 1.78
CA ASP A 312 -28.88 11.27 2.39
C ASP A 312 -29.59 10.17 3.21
N GLY A 313 -30.00 10.53 4.43
CA GLY A 313 -30.68 9.63 5.37
C GLY A 313 -29.77 8.62 6.10
N LEU A 314 -28.52 8.44 5.68
CA LEU A 314 -27.58 7.51 6.32
C LEU A 314 -26.97 8.13 7.59
N LYS A 315 -27.19 7.47 8.73
CA LYS A 315 -26.65 7.88 10.04
C LYS A 315 -26.22 6.68 10.85
N LYS A 316 -25.19 6.83 11.67
CA LYS A 316 -24.65 5.77 12.53
C LYS A 316 -24.40 6.30 13.94
N THR A 317 -24.85 5.55 14.94
CA THR A 317 -24.43 5.71 16.33
C THR A 317 -23.69 4.46 16.80
N ALA A 318 -22.55 4.62 17.48
CA ALA A 318 -21.73 3.50 17.92
C ALA A 318 -21.09 3.75 19.30
N PRO A 319 -21.63 3.17 20.38
CA PRO A 319 -20.96 3.12 21.68
C PRO A 319 -19.99 1.93 21.79
N LEU A 320 -18.89 2.16 22.49
CA LEU A 320 -17.87 1.17 22.86
C LEU A 320 -17.54 1.28 24.34
N LEU A 321 -17.36 0.14 24.98
CA LEU A 321 -16.90 -0.02 26.36
C LEU A 321 -15.86 -1.13 26.41
N TYR A 322 -14.75 -0.87 27.08
CA TYR A 322 -13.68 -1.83 27.28
C TYR A 322 -13.06 -1.64 28.66
N GLY A 323 -12.80 -2.76 29.34
CA GLY A 323 -12.13 -2.78 30.63
C GLY A 323 -11.17 -3.96 30.68
N ILE A 324 -9.98 -3.75 31.21
CA ILE A 324 -8.96 -4.77 31.39
C ILE A 324 -8.28 -4.56 32.74
N LEU A 325 -8.01 -5.68 33.42
CA LEU A 325 -7.34 -5.77 34.70
C LEU A 325 -6.17 -6.74 34.56
N GLU A 326 -4.99 -6.35 35.04
CA GLU A 326 -3.83 -7.22 35.21
C GLU A 326 -3.55 -7.36 36.70
N THR A 327 -3.23 -8.58 37.14
CA THR A 327 -2.88 -8.89 38.53
C THR A 327 -1.68 -9.81 38.58
N ASP A 328 -0.64 -9.38 39.26
CA ASP A 328 0.56 -10.17 39.51
C ASP A 328 0.25 -11.16 40.64
N LEU A 329 0.06 -12.43 40.28
CA LEU A 329 -0.18 -13.52 41.23
C LEU A 329 1.10 -13.89 41.98
N SER A 330 2.25 -13.63 41.36
CA SER A 330 3.62 -13.78 41.90
C SER A 330 4.55 -12.81 41.14
N GLU A 331 5.85 -12.79 41.48
CA GLU A 331 6.85 -11.99 40.73
C GLU A 331 7.03 -12.45 39.27
N ASP A 332 6.58 -13.66 38.93
CA ASP A 332 6.78 -14.30 37.64
C ASP A 332 5.46 -14.66 36.93
N THR A 333 4.30 -14.40 37.54
CA THR A 333 3.00 -14.84 37.01
C THR A 333 2.00 -13.69 37.01
N THR A 334 1.49 -13.36 35.83
CA THR A 334 0.49 -12.30 35.64
C THR A 334 -0.81 -12.90 35.10
N LEU A 335 -1.93 -12.57 35.75
CA LEU A 335 -3.27 -12.87 35.27
C LEU A 335 -3.93 -11.62 34.72
N THR A 336 -4.40 -11.71 33.48
CA THR A 336 -5.16 -10.68 32.78
C THR A 336 -6.61 -11.12 32.66
N LEU A 337 -7.53 -10.19 32.94
CA LEU A 337 -8.96 -10.35 32.75
C LEU A 337 -9.50 -9.12 32.03
N GLY A 338 -10.30 -9.32 30.99
CA GLY A 338 -10.89 -8.20 30.27
C GLY A 338 -12.27 -8.48 29.72
N LEU A 339 -12.98 -7.40 29.44
CA LEU A 339 -14.30 -7.39 28.85
C LEU A 339 -14.44 -6.27 27.84
N ARG A 340 -15.26 -6.51 26.82
CA ARG A 340 -15.62 -5.53 25.80
C ARG A 340 -17.11 -5.62 25.51
N HIS A 341 -17.74 -4.46 25.35
CA HIS A 341 -19.06 -4.31 24.76
C HIS A 341 -18.98 -3.27 23.65
N GLN A 342 -19.39 -3.64 22.44
CA GLN A 342 -19.49 -2.74 21.29
C GLN A 342 -20.85 -2.90 20.65
N SER A 343 -21.49 -1.81 20.26
CA SER A 343 -22.67 -1.86 19.38
C SER A 343 -22.64 -0.76 18.35
N ALA A 344 -23.38 -0.95 17.26
CA ALA A 344 -23.63 0.10 16.29
C ALA A 344 -25.06 0.00 15.75
N ASP A 345 -25.67 1.15 15.53
CA ASP A 345 -27.02 1.29 14.99
C ASP A 345 -26.98 2.26 13.81
N THR A 346 -27.23 1.72 12.61
CA THR A 346 -27.13 2.43 11.34
C THR A 346 -28.50 2.55 10.70
N HIS A 347 -28.99 3.77 10.56
CA HIS A 347 -30.25 4.12 9.89
C HIS A 347 -29.99 4.46 8.41
N GLY A 348 -30.97 4.24 7.53
CA GLY A 348 -30.82 4.49 6.10
C GLY A 348 -29.84 3.52 5.42
N TYR A 349 -29.61 2.34 6.01
CA TYR A 349 -28.66 1.36 5.50
C TYR A 349 -29.13 0.78 4.15
N SER A 350 -28.20 0.57 3.22
CA SER A 350 -28.45 -0.07 1.92
C SER A 350 -27.45 -1.19 1.68
N ILE A 351 -27.95 -2.27 1.06
CA ILE A 351 -27.14 -3.44 0.67
C ILE A 351 -26.74 -3.41 -0.81
N PHE A 352 -27.20 -2.44 -1.60
CA PHE A 352 -26.81 -2.27 -3.00
C PHE A 352 -26.41 -0.82 -3.29
N GLY A 353 -25.54 -0.65 -4.30
CA GLY A 353 -25.20 0.64 -4.87
C GLY A 353 -26.27 1.20 -5.81
N LEU A 354 -25.96 2.35 -6.41
CA LEU A 354 -26.84 3.02 -7.38
C LEU A 354 -26.90 2.28 -8.72
N PRO A 355 -28.05 2.30 -9.43
CA PRO A 355 -28.21 1.64 -10.72
C PRO A 355 -27.44 2.35 -11.83
N ARG A 356 -27.28 1.65 -12.96
CA ARG A 356 -26.78 2.19 -14.24
C ARG A 356 -27.88 2.22 -15.29
N TYR A 357 -27.66 2.95 -16.38
CA TYR A 357 -28.51 2.81 -17.55
C TYR A 357 -28.40 1.38 -18.12
N SER A 358 -29.45 0.90 -18.77
CA SER A 358 -29.51 -0.44 -19.39
C SER A 358 -28.47 -0.67 -20.49
N ASN A 359 -27.90 0.42 -21.03
CA ASN A 359 -26.78 0.39 -21.98
C ASN A 359 -25.39 0.49 -21.29
N GLY A 360 -25.33 0.39 -19.96
CA GLY A 360 -24.10 0.44 -19.16
C GLY A 360 -23.56 1.83 -18.84
N LYS A 361 -24.10 2.91 -19.44
CA LYS A 361 -23.69 4.29 -19.14
C LYS A 361 -24.03 4.66 -17.68
N ALA A 362 -23.20 5.52 -17.10
CA ALA A 362 -23.49 6.12 -15.79
C ALA A 362 -24.69 7.06 -15.89
N ILE A 363 -25.44 7.19 -14.80
CA ILE A 363 -26.62 8.07 -14.68
C ILE A 363 -26.22 9.45 -14.11
N ASP A 364 -24.98 9.58 -13.62
CA ASP A 364 -24.43 10.81 -13.02
C ASP A 364 -25.32 11.40 -11.90
N LEU A 365 -25.92 10.51 -11.09
CA LEU A 365 -26.64 10.90 -9.88
C LEU A 365 -25.70 11.58 -8.88
N PRO A 366 -26.20 12.54 -8.08
CA PRO A 366 -25.45 13.10 -6.97
C PRO A 366 -24.88 12.00 -6.06
N ARG A 367 -23.67 12.22 -5.53
CA ARG A 367 -23.06 11.28 -4.58
C ARG A 367 -23.90 11.11 -3.31
N SER A 368 -24.76 12.09 -2.98
CA SER A 368 -25.65 11.99 -1.82
C SER A 368 -26.87 11.11 -2.03
N THR A 369 -27.18 10.73 -3.28
CA THR A 369 -28.39 9.97 -3.58
C THR A 369 -28.42 8.65 -2.80
N SER A 370 -29.48 8.49 -2.01
CA SER A 370 -29.81 7.26 -1.32
C SER A 370 -31.09 6.67 -1.89
N LEU A 371 -31.12 5.34 -2.03
CA LEU A 371 -32.32 4.59 -2.41
C LEU A 371 -32.91 3.82 -1.21
N ALA A 372 -32.32 4.01 -0.03
CA ALA A 372 -32.78 3.39 1.20
C ALA A 372 -34.12 4.01 1.62
N GLN A 373 -34.96 3.20 2.26
CA GLN A 373 -36.14 3.71 2.97
C GLN A 373 -35.73 4.18 4.36
N ASP A 374 -36.43 5.16 4.93
CA ASP A 374 -36.06 5.78 6.22
C ASP A 374 -36.00 4.77 7.38
N TRP A 375 -36.86 3.74 7.33
CA TRP A 375 -36.89 2.67 8.32
C TRP A 375 -35.83 1.58 8.10
N ASN A 376 -35.06 1.63 7.00
CA ASN A 376 -33.95 0.70 6.79
C ASN A 376 -32.96 0.82 7.94
N ARG A 377 -32.55 -0.31 8.50
CA ARG A 377 -31.71 -0.34 9.70
C ARG A 377 -30.77 -1.54 9.69
N HIS A 378 -29.55 -1.32 10.16
CA HIS A 378 -28.55 -2.35 10.48
C HIS A 378 -28.04 -2.13 11.89
N GLN A 379 -28.25 -3.11 12.76
CA GLN A 379 -27.87 -3.06 14.17
C GLN A 379 -26.88 -4.17 14.45
N THR A 380 -25.83 -3.88 15.21
CA THR A 380 -24.79 -4.84 15.57
C THR A 380 -24.47 -4.75 17.05
N ARG A 381 -24.04 -5.87 17.62
CA ARG A 381 -23.57 -5.97 18.99
C ARG A 381 -22.49 -7.05 19.09
N THR A 382 -21.44 -6.76 19.84
CA THR A 382 -20.41 -7.71 20.22
C THR A 382 -20.12 -7.55 21.71
N ASP A 383 -20.34 -8.64 22.45
CA ASP A 383 -19.97 -8.81 23.84
C ASP A 383 -18.80 -9.81 23.89
N GLU A 384 -17.77 -9.52 24.69
CA GLU A 384 -16.59 -10.37 24.76
C GLU A 384 -16.00 -10.36 26.17
N VAL A 385 -15.57 -11.52 26.64
CA VAL A 385 -14.79 -11.71 27.86
C VAL A 385 -13.57 -12.54 27.51
N PHE A 386 -12.41 -12.13 28.00
CA PHE A 386 -11.17 -12.83 27.76
C PHE A 386 -10.30 -12.86 29.02
N SER A 387 -9.42 -13.86 29.07
CA SER A 387 -8.42 -14.02 30.12
C SER A 387 -7.11 -14.51 29.53
N GLU A 388 -6.02 -14.05 30.11
CA GLU A 388 -4.68 -14.50 29.77
C GLU A 388 -3.91 -14.76 31.07
N LEU A 389 -3.13 -15.85 31.10
CA LEU A 389 -2.20 -16.15 32.17
C LEU A 389 -0.82 -16.26 31.56
N GLU A 390 0.07 -15.36 31.95
CA GLU A 390 1.47 -15.35 31.53
C GLU A 390 2.33 -15.81 32.72
N THR A 391 3.25 -16.72 32.48
CA THR A 391 4.19 -17.22 33.50
C THR A 391 5.60 -17.25 32.93
N ARG A 392 6.52 -16.54 33.57
CA ARG A 392 7.95 -16.68 33.36
C ARG A 392 8.47 -17.83 34.21
N PHE A 393 9.03 -18.86 33.58
CA PHE A 393 9.59 -20.00 34.30
C PHE A 393 11.02 -19.74 34.77
N ASP A 394 11.78 -19.03 33.94
CA ASP A 394 13.14 -18.53 34.22
C ASP A 394 13.46 -17.35 33.29
N GLU A 395 14.73 -16.93 33.24
CA GLU A 395 15.17 -15.81 32.38
C GLU A 395 15.07 -16.09 30.86
N ASN A 396 14.91 -17.36 30.47
CA ASN A 396 14.92 -17.81 29.08
C ASN A 396 13.57 -18.39 28.61
N TRP A 397 12.68 -18.79 29.51
CA TRP A 397 11.44 -19.49 29.18
C TRP A 397 10.21 -18.80 29.77
N SER A 398 9.20 -18.61 28.93
CA SER A 398 7.89 -18.06 29.29
C SER A 398 6.76 -18.85 28.64
N GLY A 399 5.65 -19.00 29.36
CA GLY A 399 4.43 -19.62 28.85
C GLY A 399 3.25 -18.68 28.94
N THR A 400 2.38 -18.75 27.94
CA THR A 400 1.16 -17.97 27.86
C THR A 400 -0.03 -18.88 27.60
N LEU A 401 -1.12 -18.62 28.31
CA LEU A 401 -2.39 -19.29 28.19
C LEU A 401 -3.47 -18.24 27.97
N SER A 402 -4.18 -18.30 26.85
CA SER A 402 -5.23 -17.35 26.48
C SER A 402 -6.56 -18.08 26.29
N ALA A 403 -7.64 -17.50 26.83
CA ALA A 403 -9.00 -17.96 26.65
C ALA A 403 -9.94 -16.78 26.37
N THR A 404 -10.88 -16.95 25.45
CA THR A 404 -11.82 -15.90 25.04
C THR A 404 -13.16 -16.50 24.68
N HIS A 405 -14.21 -15.77 25.02
CA HIS A 405 -15.60 -16.05 24.68
C HIS A 405 -16.24 -14.77 24.18
N SER A 406 -16.87 -14.81 23.00
CA SER A 406 -17.60 -13.67 22.44
C SER A 406 -18.97 -14.07 21.90
N ASP A 407 -19.97 -13.27 22.25
CA ASP A 407 -21.31 -13.31 21.69
C ASP A 407 -21.49 -12.11 20.75
N GLY A 408 -21.67 -12.39 19.47
CA GLY A 408 -21.92 -11.41 18.42
C GLY A 408 -23.35 -11.52 17.89
N ALA A 409 -23.95 -10.42 17.48
CA ALA A 409 -25.21 -10.43 16.74
C ALA A 409 -25.31 -9.25 15.79
N PHE A 410 -26.03 -9.44 14.69
CA PHE A 410 -26.57 -8.33 13.92
C PHE A 410 -28.00 -8.57 13.45
N ASP A 411 -28.77 -7.48 13.35
CA ASP A 411 -30.13 -7.45 12.83
C ASP A 411 -30.23 -6.43 11.70
N GLN A 412 -30.78 -6.87 10.58
CA GLN A 412 -30.96 -6.08 9.36
C GLN A 412 -32.42 -6.10 8.93
N LYS A 413 -32.93 -4.91 8.60
CA LYS A 413 -34.17 -4.74 7.84
C LYS A 413 -33.91 -3.74 6.72
N VAL A 414 -33.95 -4.21 5.48
CA VAL A 414 -33.52 -3.41 4.33
C VAL A 414 -34.45 -3.65 3.15
N ALA A 415 -35.16 -2.61 2.75
CA ALA A 415 -35.71 -2.50 1.41
C ALA A 415 -34.64 -2.00 0.44
N TYR A 416 -34.51 -2.66 -0.69
CA TYR A 416 -33.49 -2.33 -1.68
C TYR A 416 -34.05 -2.29 -3.10
N ALA A 417 -33.45 -1.40 -3.90
CA ALA A 417 -33.79 -1.23 -5.30
C ALA A 417 -32.92 -2.10 -6.20
N GLN A 418 -33.49 -2.63 -7.28
CA GLN A 418 -32.74 -3.27 -8.38
C GLN A 418 -33.38 -2.91 -9.73
N GLY A 419 -32.61 -3.09 -10.80
CA GLY A 419 -33.03 -2.84 -12.17
C GLY A 419 -32.28 -1.68 -12.79
N ALA A 420 -31.83 -1.87 -14.04
CA ALA A 420 -31.20 -0.82 -14.82
C ALA A 420 -32.25 0.19 -15.32
N ILE A 421 -31.83 1.43 -15.53
CA ILE A 421 -32.70 2.50 -16.03
C ILE A 421 -32.70 2.50 -17.56
N ASN A 422 -33.86 2.57 -18.18
CA ASN A 422 -33.95 2.77 -19.62
C ASN A 422 -33.66 4.26 -19.94
N PRO A 423 -32.67 4.56 -20.81
CA PRO A 423 -32.29 5.95 -21.10
C PRO A 423 -33.37 6.76 -21.84
N ALA A 424 -34.31 6.11 -22.55
CA ALA A 424 -35.39 6.79 -23.25
C ALA A 424 -36.55 7.15 -22.32
N THR A 425 -36.88 6.27 -21.37
CA THR A 425 -38.03 6.45 -20.47
C THR A 425 -37.66 6.97 -19.09
N GLN A 426 -36.35 7.03 -18.77
CA GLN A 426 -35.81 7.39 -17.45
C GLN A 426 -36.41 6.55 -16.30
N SER A 427 -36.79 5.31 -16.59
CA SER A 427 -37.45 4.41 -15.65
C SER A 427 -36.90 2.98 -15.75
N GLY A 428 -37.08 2.18 -14.70
CA GLY A 428 -36.70 0.77 -14.70
C GLY A 428 -36.37 0.18 -13.33
N SER A 429 -35.79 0.99 -12.44
CA SER A 429 -35.46 0.57 -11.09
C SER A 429 -36.71 0.38 -10.23
N ARG A 430 -36.67 -0.62 -9.35
CA ARG A 430 -37.79 -1.02 -8.50
C ARG A 430 -37.28 -1.44 -7.14
N LEU A 431 -38.01 -1.07 -6.08
CA LEU A 431 -37.88 -1.69 -4.76
C LEU A 431 -38.40 -3.12 -4.85
N VAL A 432 -37.51 -4.09 -5.05
CA VAL A 432 -37.90 -5.47 -5.36
C VAL A 432 -38.41 -6.18 -4.12
N ARG A 433 -37.65 -6.11 -3.02
CA ARG A 433 -37.91 -6.84 -1.79
C ARG A 433 -37.47 -6.06 -0.56
N THR A 434 -38.10 -6.36 0.56
CA THR A 434 -37.58 -6.12 1.90
C THR A 434 -36.92 -7.41 2.41
N LEU A 435 -35.65 -7.33 2.78
CA LEU A 435 -34.90 -8.40 3.44
C LEU A 435 -34.86 -8.12 4.94
N PHE A 436 -35.31 -9.10 5.71
CA PHE A 436 -35.02 -9.21 7.13
C PHE A 436 -33.94 -10.26 7.29
N ARG A 437 -32.87 -9.93 8.02
CA ARG A 437 -31.80 -10.87 8.35
C ARG A 437 -31.40 -10.67 9.81
N SER A 438 -31.11 -11.76 10.50
CA SER A 438 -30.66 -11.77 11.89
C SER A 438 -29.64 -12.89 12.01
N ASP A 439 -28.40 -12.56 12.32
CA ASP A 439 -27.35 -13.54 12.56
C ASP A 439 -26.92 -13.41 14.02
N THR A 440 -26.86 -14.54 14.73
CA THR A 440 -26.22 -14.63 16.06
C THR A 440 -25.00 -15.51 15.95
N LEU A 441 -23.93 -15.12 16.64
CA LEU A 441 -22.61 -15.72 16.58
C LEU A 441 -22.11 -15.97 17.99
N GLN A 442 -21.59 -17.16 18.26
CA GLN A 442 -20.83 -17.46 19.46
C GLN A 442 -19.46 -17.94 19.03
N SER A 443 -18.40 -17.33 19.57
CA SER A 443 -17.02 -17.68 19.26
C SER A 443 -16.26 -17.97 20.54
N ASP A 444 -15.73 -19.18 20.65
CA ASP A 444 -14.87 -19.62 21.74
C ASP A 444 -13.46 -19.84 21.20
N GLY A 445 -12.45 -19.34 21.93
CA GLY A 445 -11.05 -19.45 21.53
C GLY A 445 -10.15 -19.79 22.71
N PHE A 446 -9.20 -20.68 22.46
CA PHE A 446 -8.16 -21.07 23.41
C PHE A 446 -6.82 -21.20 22.69
N ASP A 447 -5.77 -20.59 23.25
CA ASP A 447 -4.40 -20.70 22.75
C ASP A 447 -3.46 -20.90 23.94
N SER A 448 -2.50 -21.80 23.79
CA SER A 448 -1.43 -21.97 24.76
C SER A 448 -0.12 -22.17 24.03
N HIS A 449 0.90 -21.45 24.45
CA HIS A 449 2.23 -21.59 23.89
C HIS A 449 3.31 -21.39 24.95
N LEU A 450 4.47 -21.97 24.67
CA LEU A 450 5.71 -21.82 25.40
C LEU A 450 6.73 -21.23 24.42
N ASP A 451 7.33 -20.12 24.80
CA ASP A 451 8.46 -19.51 24.09
C ASP A 451 9.69 -19.58 24.97
N GLY A 452 10.83 -19.91 24.38
CA GLY A 452 12.08 -19.77 25.12
C GLY A 452 13.35 -19.90 24.31
N ARG A 453 14.44 -19.59 25.00
CA ARG A 453 15.80 -19.60 24.47
C ARG A 453 16.64 -20.70 25.10
N PHE A 454 17.56 -21.26 24.33
CA PHE A 454 18.49 -22.26 24.83
C PHE A 454 19.83 -22.18 24.09
N ASP A 455 20.92 -22.45 24.80
CA ASP A 455 22.25 -22.48 24.20
C ASP A 455 22.60 -23.89 23.73
N ALA A 456 23.00 -24.01 22.47
CA ALA A 456 23.60 -25.23 21.95
C ALA A 456 24.67 -24.88 20.91
N PHE A 457 25.69 -25.73 20.80
CA PHE A 457 26.80 -25.55 19.84
C PHE A 457 27.51 -24.17 19.91
N GLY A 458 27.48 -23.53 21.09
CA GLY A 458 28.08 -22.20 21.31
C GLY A 458 27.24 -21.02 20.82
N LEU A 459 25.98 -21.23 20.44
CA LEU A 459 25.05 -20.21 19.97
C LEU A 459 23.72 -20.32 20.73
N THR A 460 23.01 -19.20 20.84
CA THR A 460 21.66 -19.17 21.41
C THR A 460 20.62 -19.41 20.31
N HIS A 461 19.66 -20.27 20.60
CA HIS A 461 18.54 -20.63 19.73
C HIS A 461 17.21 -20.25 20.39
N GLN A 462 16.13 -20.19 19.61
CA GLN A 462 14.78 -19.90 20.12
C GLN A 462 13.79 -20.97 19.65
N LEU A 463 12.94 -21.45 20.56
CA LEU A 463 11.87 -22.39 20.27
C LEU A 463 10.54 -21.84 20.79
N THR A 464 9.55 -21.82 19.92
CA THR A 464 8.14 -21.62 20.27
C THR A 464 7.38 -22.90 19.96
N ILE A 465 6.59 -23.39 20.92
CA ILE A 465 5.69 -24.53 20.74
C ILE A 465 4.32 -24.19 21.32
N GLY A 466 3.25 -24.50 20.61
CA GLY A 466 1.92 -24.17 21.07
C GLY A 466 0.82 -25.01 20.46
N GLY A 467 -0.37 -24.81 20.99
CA GLY A 467 -1.60 -25.42 20.48
C GLY A 467 -2.76 -24.47 20.67
N ASN A 468 -3.71 -24.53 19.74
CA ASN A 468 -4.90 -23.71 19.80
C ASN A 468 -6.14 -24.49 19.40
N TRP A 469 -7.27 -24.04 19.92
CA TRP A 469 -8.61 -24.55 19.65
C TRP A 469 -9.56 -23.37 19.50
N SER A 470 -10.47 -23.45 18.54
CA SER A 470 -11.55 -22.48 18.38
C SER A 470 -12.82 -23.16 17.89
N GLU A 471 -13.97 -22.67 18.34
CA GLU A 471 -15.27 -23.06 17.83
C GLU A 471 -16.13 -21.83 17.59
N GLN A 472 -16.70 -21.74 16.39
CA GLN A 472 -17.63 -20.69 16.02
C GLN A 472 -18.98 -21.30 15.65
N LYS A 473 -20.03 -20.89 16.36
CA LYS A 473 -21.41 -21.29 16.09
C LYS A 473 -22.21 -20.10 15.60
N ARG A 474 -22.90 -20.24 14.48
CA ARG A 474 -23.70 -19.17 13.89
C ARG A 474 -25.09 -19.67 13.55
N ASP A 475 -26.11 -19.00 14.08
CA ASP A 475 -27.50 -19.16 13.62
C ASP A 475 -27.84 -17.97 12.72
N SER A 476 -28.07 -18.24 11.44
CA SER A 476 -28.41 -17.23 10.44
C SER A 476 -29.87 -17.36 10.06
N ARG A 477 -30.65 -16.31 10.30
CA ARG A 477 -32.07 -16.26 10.01
C ARG A 477 -32.36 -15.22 8.94
N TYR A 478 -33.17 -15.58 7.96
CA TYR A 478 -33.64 -14.62 6.95
C TYR A 478 -35.13 -14.77 6.66
N ALA A 479 -35.76 -13.66 6.29
CA ALA A 479 -37.13 -13.60 5.79
C ALA A 479 -37.23 -12.49 4.73
N THR A 480 -38.08 -12.67 3.73
CA THR A 480 -38.23 -11.69 2.65
C THR A 480 -39.69 -11.36 2.40
N VAL A 481 -39.97 -10.09 2.11
CA VAL A 481 -41.28 -9.61 1.65
C VAL A 481 -41.09 -9.01 0.27
N ASN A 482 -41.86 -9.47 -0.71
CA ASN A 482 -41.83 -8.89 -2.06
C ASN A 482 -42.60 -7.56 -2.05
N SER A 483 -41.93 -6.46 -2.40
CA SER A 483 -42.55 -5.14 -2.50
C SER A 483 -42.83 -4.78 -3.96
N ASN A 484 -41.92 -5.14 -4.86
CA ASN A 484 -41.92 -4.90 -6.31
C ASN A 484 -42.55 -3.56 -6.75
N ARG A 485 -42.13 -2.44 -6.15
CA ARG A 485 -42.66 -1.11 -6.47
C ARG A 485 -41.71 -0.31 -7.37
N PRO A 486 -42.20 0.39 -8.42
CA PRO A 486 -41.37 1.33 -9.16
C PRO A 486 -40.74 2.35 -8.23
N LEU A 487 -39.47 2.67 -8.47
CA LEU A 487 -38.74 3.70 -7.72
C LEU A 487 -38.23 4.75 -8.71
N ASP A 488 -38.56 6.02 -8.47
CA ASP A 488 -37.90 7.13 -9.13
C ASP A 488 -36.55 7.35 -8.44
N ILE A 489 -35.46 7.16 -9.18
CA ILE A 489 -34.09 7.28 -8.65
C ILE A 489 -33.55 8.72 -8.72
N PHE A 490 -34.21 9.61 -9.47
CA PHE A 490 -33.83 11.00 -9.61
C PHE A 490 -34.45 11.87 -8.51
N ASN A 491 -35.56 11.40 -7.94
CA ASN A 491 -36.20 11.96 -6.76
C ASN A 491 -36.73 10.81 -5.87
N PRO A 492 -35.84 10.09 -5.15
CA PRO A 492 -36.21 8.92 -4.38
C PRO A 492 -37.18 9.28 -3.24
N ASP A 493 -38.29 8.55 -3.21
CA ASP A 493 -39.22 8.57 -2.09
C ASP A 493 -38.74 7.59 -1.01
N HIS A 494 -38.23 8.13 0.10
CA HIS A 494 -37.72 7.36 1.23
C HIS A 494 -38.81 6.71 2.08
N ASP A 495 -40.08 7.03 1.82
CA ASP A 495 -41.27 6.46 2.45
C ASP A 495 -42.17 5.70 1.45
N ALA A 496 -41.65 5.36 0.26
CA ALA A 496 -42.39 4.72 -0.82
C ALA A 496 -43.10 3.41 -0.42
N ILE A 497 -42.55 2.73 0.59
CA ILE A 497 -43.19 1.58 1.25
C ILE A 497 -43.12 1.72 2.78
N ALA A 498 -44.24 1.45 3.44
CA ALA A 498 -44.26 1.28 4.89
C ALA A 498 -43.48 0.03 5.32
N GLU A 499 -42.87 0.05 6.51
CA GLU A 499 -42.17 -1.11 7.08
C GLU A 499 -43.13 -2.31 7.13
N PRO A 500 -42.86 -3.40 6.38
CA PRO A 500 -43.75 -4.54 6.36
C PRO A 500 -43.57 -5.39 7.62
N GLY A 501 -44.62 -6.12 8.01
CA GLY A 501 -44.49 -7.16 9.03
C GLY A 501 -43.55 -8.28 8.55
N ARG A 502 -42.60 -8.69 9.40
CA ARG A 502 -41.64 -9.75 9.07
C ARG A 502 -42.33 -11.13 9.00
N PRO A 503 -42.17 -11.90 7.91
CA PRO A 503 -42.65 -13.28 7.80
C PRO A 503 -41.91 -14.25 8.73
N ALA A 504 -42.31 -15.53 8.72
CA ALA A 504 -41.60 -16.59 9.43
C ALA A 504 -40.13 -16.68 8.97
N TRP A 505 -39.23 -16.90 9.93
CA TRP A 505 -37.80 -17.07 9.68
C TRP A 505 -37.54 -18.37 8.93
N ARG A 506 -36.53 -18.32 8.06
CA ARG A 506 -35.78 -19.50 7.63
C ARG A 506 -34.43 -19.43 8.32
N SER A 507 -34.08 -20.46 9.09
CA SER A 507 -32.80 -20.55 9.80
C SER A 507 -31.83 -21.47 9.09
N THR A 508 -30.55 -21.22 9.29
CA THR A 508 -29.48 -22.15 8.97
C THR A 508 -28.43 -22.02 10.06
N ASP A 509 -28.15 -23.14 10.71
CA ASP A 509 -27.16 -23.23 11.78
C ASP A 509 -25.82 -23.66 11.19
N TYR A 510 -24.74 -23.05 11.65
CA TYR A 510 -23.37 -23.33 11.23
C TYR A 510 -22.52 -23.60 12.47
N SER A 511 -21.57 -24.53 12.34
CA SER A 511 -20.55 -24.82 13.35
C SER A 511 -19.22 -25.00 12.62
N ASP A 512 -18.22 -24.21 12.97
CA ASP A 512 -16.84 -24.32 12.48
C ASP A 512 -15.93 -24.56 13.69
N LYS A 513 -15.29 -25.73 13.73
CA LYS A 513 -14.39 -26.13 14.81
C LYS A 513 -13.01 -26.39 14.26
N ARG A 514 -12.01 -25.77 14.88
CA ARG A 514 -10.62 -25.81 14.46
C ARG A 514 -9.72 -26.09 15.63
N TYR A 515 -8.67 -26.85 15.38
CA TYR A 515 -7.60 -27.00 16.34
C TYR A 515 -6.30 -27.34 15.63
N GLY A 516 -5.19 -27.07 16.29
CA GLY A 516 -3.90 -27.46 15.78
C GLY A 516 -2.81 -27.31 16.80
N VAL A 517 -1.70 -27.98 16.50
CA VAL A 517 -0.45 -27.92 17.26
C VAL A 517 0.62 -27.40 16.31
N TYR A 518 1.42 -26.46 16.79
CA TYR A 518 2.44 -25.80 16.00
C TYR A 518 3.75 -25.71 16.76
N SER A 519 4.84 -25.67 16.01
CA SER A 519 6.17 -25.36 16.53
C SER A 519 6.93 -24.49 15.55
N ASN A 520 7.83 -23.67 16.09
CA ASN A 520 8.72 -22.80 15.34
C ASN A 520 10.08 -22.75 16.04
N LEU A 521 11.14 -23.13 15.34
CA LEU A 521 12.49 -23.21 15.84
C LEU A 521 13.39 -22.30 15.02
N ARG A 522 14.02 -21.32 15.67
CA ARG A 522 15.09 -20.50 15.09
C ARG A 522 16.44 -21.03 15.56
N LEU A 523 17.17 -21.66 14.64
CA LEU A 523 18.53 -22.12 14.84
C LEU A 523 19.53 -21.08 14.30
N SER A 524 20.24 -20.41 15.19
CA SER A 524 21.49 -19.71 14.86
C SER A 524 22.54 -20.73 14.37
N LEU A 525 22.91 -20.68 13.10
CA LEU A 525 23.97 -21.51 12.51
C LEU A 525 25.34 -20.85 12.63
N THR A 526 25.35 -19.51 12.61
CA THR A 526 26.49 -18.65 12.93
C THR A 526 25.96 -17.39 13.63
N GLU A 527 26.82 -16.46 14.04
CA GLU A 527 26.40 -15.15 14.58
C GLU A 527 25.58 -14.31 13.57
N SER A 528 25.71 -14.57 12.27
CA SER A 528 25.05 -13.81 11.19
C SER A 528 24.07 -14.63 10.36
N LEU A 529 23.92 -15.94 10.62
CA LEU A 529 23.08 -16.83 9.82
C LEU A 529 22.12 -17.60 10.72
N SER A 530 20.82 -17.40 10.51
CA SER A 530 19.75 -18.13 11.19
C SER A 530 18.93 -18.96 10.20
N LEU A 531 18.58 -20.17 10.60
CA LEU A 531 17.60 -21.04 9.94
C LEU A 531 16.35 -21.10 10.82
N VAL A 532 15.20 -20.76 10.26
CA VAL A 532 13.89 -20.85 10.91
C VAL A 532 13.12 -22.02 10.32
N MET A 533 12.68 -22.95 11.16
CA MET A 533 11.92 -24.13 10.75
C MET A 533 10.70 -24.24 11.63
N GLY A 534 9.52 -24.35 11.01
CA GLY A 534 8.27 -24.50 11.72
C GLY A 534 7.34 -25.46 11.01
N GLY A 535 6.31 -25.87 11.73
CA GLY A 535 5.27 -26.72 11.18
C GLY A 535 4.02 -26.65 12.03
N ARG A 536 2.87 -26.81 11.39
CA ARG A 536 1.58 -26.94 12.06
C ARG A 536 0.89 -28.21 11.59
N VAL A 537 0.27 -28.93 12.52
CA VAL A 537 -0.73 -29.97 12.22
C VAL A 537 -2.10 -29.41 12.58
N SER A 538 -3.02 -29.44 11.62
CA SER A 538 -4.36 -28.85 11.74
C SER A 538 -5.46 -29.87 11.54
N TRP A 539 -6.57 -29.65 12.25
CA TRP A 539 -7.83 -30.36 12.08
C TRP A 539 -8.96 -29.36 11.92
N TYR A 540 -9.90 -29.70 11.06
CA TYR A 540 -11.02 -28.84 10.68
C TYR A 540 -12.31 -29.66 10.63
N ASP A 541 -13.36 -29.14 11.23
CA ASP A 541 -14.69 -29.75 11.21
C ASP A 541 -15.74 -28.66 11.02
N TYR A 542 -16.40 -28.70 9.87
CA TYR A 542 -17.44 -27.75 9.51
C TYR A 542 -18.77 -28.48 9.34
N GLN A 543 -19.81 -27.92 9.95
CA GLN A 543 -21.17 -28.41 9.84
C GLN A 543 -22.11 -27.26 9.51
N SER A 544 -23.07 -27.51 8.61
CA SER A 544 -24.21 -26.63 8.37
C SER A 544 -25.52 -27.41 8.40
N GLN A 545 -26.54 -26.89 9.07
CA GLN A 545 -27.87 -27.49 9.15
C GLN A 545 -28.92 -26.53 8.62
N SER A 546 -29.64 -26.93 7.56
CA SER A 546 -30.72 -26.14 6.97
C SER A 546 -31.92 -27.03 6.66
N ALA A 547 -33.12 -26.61 7.06
CA ALA A 547 -34.37 -27.35 6.83
C ALA A 547 -34.32 -28.85 7.25
N GLY A 548 -33.58 -29.18 8.31
CA GLY A 548 -33.41 -30.54 8.81
C GLY A 548 -32.36 -31.39 8.08
N VAL A 549 -31.67 -30.83 7.08
CA VAL A 549 -30.56 -31.47 6.37
C VAL A 549 -29.23 -30.99 6.97
N THR A 550 -28.39 -31.93 7.39
CA THR A 550 -27.05 -31.65 7.90
C THR A 550 -25.99 -31.97 6.84
N THR A 551 -25.16 -30.99 6.54
CA THR A 551 -23.94 -31.14 5.73
C THR A 551 -22.73 -31.00 6.64
N ARG A 552 -21.78 -31.93 6.55
CA ARG A 552 -20.53 -31.90 7.33
C ARG A 552 -19.33 -32.14 6.42
N ALA A 553 -18.27 -31.37 6.60
CA ALA A 553 -16.99 -31.52 5.93
C ALA A 553 -15.87 -31.52 6.97
N GLN A 554 -14.89 -32.41 6.81
CA GLN A 554 -13.82 -32.60 7.78
C GLN A 554 -12.48 -32.75 7.09
N GLU A 555 -11.45 -32.15 7.68
CA GLU A 555 -10.05 -32.36 7.29
C GLU A 555 -9.26 -32.78 8.52
N GLU A 556 -8.46 -33.83 8.39
CA GLU A 556 -7.69 -34.39 9.50
C GLU A 556 -6.21 -34.41 9.16
N ASN A 557 -5.38 -34.07 10.16
CA ASN A 557 -3.93 -34.19 10.10
C ASN A 557 -3.27 -33.39 8.95
N GLN A 558 -3.82 -32.22 8.62
CA GLN A 558 -3.27 -31.37 7.57
C GLN A 558 -1.96 -30.73 8.07
N VAL A 559 -0.85 -31.03 7.40
CA VAL A 559 0.49 -30.55 7.79
C VAL A 559 0.86 -29.34 6.96
N THR A 560 1.26 -28.27 7.63
CA THR A 560 1.64 -27.01 7.02
C THR A 560 3.07 -26.63 7.39
N PRO A 561 4.06 -26.85 6.51
CA PRO A 561 5.46 -26.55 6.78
C PRO A 561 5.79 -25.05 6.64
N PHE A 562 6.82 -24.65 7.36
CA PHE A 562 7.43 -23.33 7.30
C PHE A 562 8.95 -23.46 7.32
N VAL A 563 9.65 -22.82 6.37
CA VAL A 563 11.12 -22.76 6.36
C VAL A 563 11.55 -21.36 5.95
N GLY A 564 12.47 -20.76 6.71
CA GLY A 564 13.07 -19.46 6.41
C GLY A 564 14.57 -19.45 6.70
N VAL A 565 15.32 -18.62 5.98
CA VAL A 565 16.73 -18.33 6.23
C VAL A 565 16.88 -16.83 6.36
N ILE A 566 17.68 -16.40 7.33
CA ILE A 566 18.00 -14.99 7.58
C ILE A 566 19.51 -14.87 7.64
N TYR A 567 20.08 -13.97 6.86
CA TYR A 567 21.50 -13.66 6.83
C TYR A 567 21.72 -12.18 7.11
N ASP A 568 22.33 -11.86 8.25
CA ASP A 568 22.68 -10.52 8.66
C ASP A 568 23.89 -10.05 7.83
N LEU A 569 23.66 -9.09 6.93
CA LEU A 569 24.70 -8.50 6.09
C LEU A 569 25.58 -7.56 6.92
N ASN A 570 24.98 -6.87 7.88
CA ASN A 570 25.63 -6.05 8.89
C ASN A 570 24.65 -5.82 10.06
N ARG A 571 25.01 -4.93 10.98
CA ARG A 571 24.19 -4.60 12.16
C ARG A 571 22.82 -4.01 11.86
N ASP A 572 22.61 -3.47 10.65
CA ASP A 572 21.42 -2.72 10.26
C ASP A 572 20.58 -3.48 9.22
N TRP A 573 21.21 -4.28 8.35
CA TRP A 573 20.59 -4.94 7.20
C TRP A 573 20.67 -6.47 7.24
N SER A 574 19.58 -7.15 6.89
CA SER A 574 19.51 -8.60 6.75
C SER A 574 18.83 -9.00 5.44
N TRP A 575 19.39 -9.99 4.75
CA TRP A 575 18.72 -10.69 3.66
C TRP A 575 17.93 -11.88 4.21
N TYR A 576 16.82 -12.23 3.57
CA TYR A 576 16.07 -13.44 3.93
C TYR A 576 15.47 -14.13 2.70
N ALA A 577 15.12 -15.40 2.91
CA ALA A 577 14.26 -16.16 2.01
C ALA A 577 13.36 -17.09 2.82
N SER A 578 12.14 -17.34 2.35
CA SER A 578 11.21 -18.25 3.00
C SER A 578 10.30 -19.01 2.05
N TYR A 579 9.86 -20.17 2.54
CA TYR A 579 8.81 -21.01 1.98
C TYR A 579 7.76 -21.24 3.06
N THR A 580 6.52 -20.92 2.74
CA THR A 580 5.39 -21.00 3.67
C THR A 580 4.20 -21.62 2.97
N ASP A 581 3.49 -22.50 3.66
CA ASP A 581 2.35 -23.24 3.12
C ASP A 581 1.04 -22.86 3.84
N ILE A 582 -0.10 -23.18 3.21
CA ILE A 582 -1.44 -23.07 3.79
C ILE A 582 -2.42 -23.95 2.99
N PHE A 583 -3.50 -24.39 3.62
CA PHE A 583 -4.58 -25.11 2.94
C PHE A 583 -5.94 -24.44 3.20
N LEU A 584 -6.86 -24.58 2.24
CA LEU A 584 -8.21 -24.06 2.31
C LEU A 584 -9.22 -25.21 2.10
N PRO A 585 -9.99 -25.60 3.14
CA PRO A 585 -11.10 -26.52 2.99
C PRO A 585 -12.16 -26.00 2.00
N GLN A 586 -12.67 -26.89 1.15
CA GLN A 586 -13.64 -26.54 0.10
C GLN A 586 -15.03 -27.13 0.38
N SER A 587 -15.44 -27.06 1.65
CA SER A 587 -16.65 -27.68 2.20
C SER A 587 -17.98 -27.24 1.57
N GLY A 588 -17.98 -26.11 0.85
CA GLY A 588 -19.14 -25.59 0.12
C GLY A 588 -19.32 -26.16 -1.29
N TYR A 589 -18.36 -26.95 -1.79
CA TYR A 589 -18.33 -27.40 -3.19
C TYR A 589 -18.40 -28.93 -3.27
N ARG A 590 -19.18 -29.44 -4.23
CA ARG A 590 -19.34 -30.87 -4.46
C ARG A 590 -19.10 -31.26 -5.91
N THR A 591 -18.51 -32.43 -6.10
CA THR A 591 -18.39 -33.07 -7.41
C THR A 591 -19.73 -33.62 -7.89
N ALA A 592 -19.79 -34.03 -9.16
CA ALA A 592 -20.99 -34.67 -9.73
C ALA A 592 -21.41 -35.94 -8.97
N SER A 593 -20.47 -36.64 -8.31
CA SER A 593 -20.77 -37.81 -7.47
C SER A 593 -21.25 -37.44 -6.05
N GLY A 594 -21.25 -36.15 -5.69
CA GLY A 594 -21.62 -35.65 -4.38
C GLY A 594 -20.50 -35.63 -3.35
N ALA A 595 -19.28 -36.04 -3.70
CA ALA A 595 -18.11 -35.93 -2.83
C ALA A 595 -17.67 -34.46 -2.67
N PHE A 596 -17.06 -34.11 -1.55
CA PHE A 596 -16.40 -32.82 -1.39
C PHE A 596 -15.13 -32.77 -2.23
N LEU A 597 -14.68 -31.56 -2.57
CA LEU A 597 -13.40 -31.35 -3.23
C LEU A 597 -12.27 -31.45 -2.21
N ASP A 598 -11.11 -31.93 -2.68
CA ASP A 598 -9.88 -31.87 -1.90
C ASP A 598 -9.55 -30.41 -1.54
N PRO A 599 -8.90 -30.14 -0.40
CA PRO A 599 -8.50 -28.79 0.00
C PRO A 599 -7.63 -28.11 -1.06
N ALA A 600 -7.85 -26.81 -1.28
CA ALA A 600 -6.97 -26.02 -2.12
C ALA A 600 -5.67 -25.73 -1.36
N ILE A 601 -4.52 -26.00 -1.98
CA ILE A 601 -3.20 -25.82 -1.35
C ILE A 601 -2.56 -24.54 -1.88
N GLY A 602 -2.13 -23.66 -0.96
CA GLY A 602 -1.46 -22.40 -1.24
C GLY A 602 -0.02 -22.40 -0.71
N ALA A 603 0.95 -22.16 -1.57
CA ALA A 603 2.35 -22.01 -1.18
C ALA A 603 2.87 -20.62 -1.56
N SER A 604 3.66 -20.00 -0.70
CA SER A 604 4.34 -18.73 -0.93
C SER A 604 5.84 -18.91 -0.82
N HIS A 605 6.55 -18.43 -1.83
CA HIS A 605 8.00 -18.30 -1.86
C HIS A 605 8.34 -16.81 -1.80
N GLU A 606 9.25 -16.44 -0.92
CA GLU A 606 9.63 -15.04 -0.71
C GLU A 606 11.13 -14.91 -0.54
N THR A 607 11.70 -13.83 -1.05
CA THR A 607 13.06 -13.41 -0.71
C THR A 607 13.14 -11.90 -0.68
N GLY A 608 13.93 -11.35 0.22
CA GLY A 608 13.99 -9.92 0.39
C GLY A 608 15.16 -9.45 1.24
N ILE A 609 15.22 -8.15 1.42
CA ILE A 609 16.16 -7.47 2.30
C ILE A 609 15.38 -6.56 3.25
N LYS A 610 15.79 -6.52 4.52
CA LYS A 610 15.19 -5.70 5.57
C LYS A 610 16.27 -4.88 6.25
N GLY A 611 15.95 -3.62 6.55
CA GLY A 611 16.81 -2.68 7.25
C GLY A 611 16.11 -2.14 8.49
N GLU A 612 16.81 -2.15 9.63
CA GLU A 612 16.47 -1.42 10.85
C GLU A 612 17.52 -0.31 11.03
N LEU A 613 17.15 0.93 10.73
CA LEU A 613 18.05 2.08 10.65
C LEU A 613 17.79 3.06 11.81
N PHE A 614 18.82 3.85 12.14
CA PHE A 614 18.74 4.94 13.12
C PHE A 614 18.21 4.51 14.50
N ASP A 615 18.74 3.40 15.03
CA ASP A 615 18.31 2.77 16.27
C ASP A 615 16.84 2.33 16.24
N LYS A 616 16.46 1.65 15.14
CA LYS A 616 15.10 1.14 14.85
C LYS A 616 14.02 2.22 14.67
N ARG A 617 14.41 3.49 14.55
CA ARG A 617 13.46 4.57 14.25
C ARG A 617 12.96 4.53 12.80
N LEU A 618 13.62 3.78 11.93
CA LEU A 618 13.20 3.58 10.54
C LEU A 618 13.36 2.11 10.14
N ASN A 619 12.27 1.51 9.66
CA ASN A 619 12.27 0.19 9.04
C ASN A 619 12.14 0.34 7.51
N VAL A 620 12.92 -0.44 6.78
CA VAL A 620 12.87 -0.53 5.32
C VAL A 620 12.78 -1.99 4.91
N SER A 621 11.93 -2.32 3.95
CA SER A 621 11.86 -3.66 3.38
C SER A 621 11.64 -3.64 1.87
N PHE A 622 12.28 -4.59 1.20
CA PHE A 622 12.06 -4.92 -0.20
C PHE A 622 11.94 -6.45 -0.30
N ALA A 623 10.87 -6.94 -0.92
CA ALA A 623 10.58 -8.36 -1.08
C ALA A 623 10.14 -8.69 -2.51
N LEU A 624 10.66 -9.79 -3.04
CA LEU A 624 10.14 -10.47 -4.22
C LEU A 624 9.32 -11.68 -3.75
N PHE A 625 8.11 -11.84 -4.27
CA PHE A 625 7.25 -12.96 -3.88
C PHE A 625 6.68 -13.72 -5.08
N TYR A 626 6.42 -15.01 -4.85
CA TYR A 626 5.72 -15.90 -5.74
C TYR A 626 4.75 -16.76 -4.94
N VAL A 627 3.44 -16.52 -5.09
CA VAL A 627 2.37 -17.28 -4.44
C VAL A 627 1.68 -18.16 -5.48
N LYS A 628 1.44 -19.42 -5.14
CA LYS A 628 0.80 -20.42 -5.99
C LYS A 628 -0.30 -21.12 -5.22
N GLN A 629 -1.53 -21.07 -5.72
CA GLN A 629 -2.65 -21.83 -5.18
C GLN A 629 -3.11 -22.86 -6.22
N LYS A 630 -3.32 -24.11 -5.81
CA LYS A 630 -3.80 -25.19 -6.67
C LYS A 630 -5.13 -25.74 -6.17
N ASP A 631 -5.78 -26.52 -7.03
CA ASP A 631 -6.93 -27.35 -6.68
C ASP A 631 -8.15 -26.54 -6.24
N VAL A 632 -8.23 -25.26 -6.65
CA VAL A 632 -9.37 -24.37 -6.34
C VAL A 632 -10.60 -24.84 -7.10
N ALA A 633 -11.77 -24.79 -6.46
CA ALA A 633 -13.04 -25.17 -7.06
C ALA A 633 -13.31 -24.39 -8.36
N VAL A 634 -13.59 -25.13 -9.43
CA VAL A 634 -14.03 -24.62 -10.72
C VAL A 634 -15.30 -25.36 -11.12
N GLU A 635 -16.25 -24.67 -11.74
CA GLU A 635 -17.49 -25.27 -12.23
C GLU A 635 -17.19 -26.39 -13.24
N ASP A 636 -17.86 -27.52 -13.06
CA ASP A 636 -17.74 -28.69 -13.93
C ASP A 636 -18.74 -28.59 -15.08
N ASP A 637 -18.39 -27.78 -16.08
CA ASP A 637 -19.19 -27.58 -17.29
C ASP A 637 -19.48 -28.90 -18.04
N ALA A 638 -18.61 -29.91 -17.90
CA ALA A 638 -18.75 -31.20 -18.57
C ALA A 638 -19.90 -32.04 -17.99
N ASN A 639 -20.26 -31.83 -16.72
CA ASN A 639 -21.37 -32.52 -16.05
C ASN A 639 -22.54 -31.57 -15.72
N ALA A 640 -22.66 -30.45 -16.44
CA ALA A 640 -23.74 -29.49 -16.26
C ALA A 640 -25.12 -30.17 -16.28
N GLY A 641 -25.87 -30.06 -15.17
CA GLY A 641 -27.21 -30.64 -15.01
C GLY A 641 -27.27 -32.09 -14.51
N GLN A 642 -26.13 -32.76 -14.28
CA GLN A 642 -26.06 -34.09 -13.64
C GLN A 642 -25.81 -34.02 -12.12
N CYS A 643 -25.84 -32.81 -11.56
CA CYS A 643 -25.50 -32.53 -10.19
C CYS A 643 -26.63 -32.93 -9.24
N LEU A 644 -26.26 -33.42 -8.04
CA LEU A 644 -27.24 -33.70 -6.99
C LEU A 644 -28.04 -32.42 -6.70
N SER A 645 -29.37 -32.51 -6.75
CA SER A 645 -30.32 -31.42 -6.53
C SER A 645 -30.34 -30.85 -5.09
N ASN A 646 -29.42 -31.33 -4.25
CA ASN A 646 -29.33 -31.08 -2.83
C ASN A 646 -28.36 -29.93 -2.51
N ASP A 647 -27.57 -29.47 -3.50
CA ASP A 647 -26.77 -28.26 -3.39
C ASP A 647 -27.61 -27.03 -3.79
N ALA A 648 -27.46 -25.93 -3.06
CA ALA A 648 -28.26 -24.71 -3.17
C ALA A 648 -28.24 -24.06 -4.56
N TYR A 649 -27.27 -24.42 -5.41
CA TYR A 649 -27.08 -23.88 -6.76
C TYR A 649 -27.17 -24.92 -7.89
N GLY A 650 -27.35 -26.21 -7.58
CA GLY A 650 -27.44 -27.27 -8.59
C GLY A 650 -26.24 -27.36 -9.55
N THR A 651 -25.06 -26.91 -9.12
CA THR A 651 -23.85 -26.79 -9.92
C THR A 651 -22.78 -27.74 -9.38
N CYS A 652 -22.08 -28.45 -10.26
CA CYS A 652 -21.01 -29.39 -9.91
C CYS A 652 -19.67 -28.66 -9.97
N TYR A 653 -18.71 -29.10 -9.18
CA TYR A 653 -17.36 -28.54 -9.15
C TYR A 653 -16.29 -29.63 -9.25
N VAL A 654 -15.15 -29.27 -9.82
CA VAL A 654 -13.93 -30.08 -9.84
C VAL A 654 -12.75 -29.26 -9.33
N ASN A 655 -11.71 -29.93 -8.83
CA ASN A 655 -10.45 -29.27 -8.50
C ASN A 655 -9.82 -28.74 -9.79
N GLY A 656 -9.76 -27.41 -9.90
CA GLY A 656 -9.37 -26.70 -11.11
C GLY A 656 -7.91 -26.22 -11.11
N ASP A 657 -7.64 -25.35 -12.08
CA ASP A 657 -6.29 -24.91 -12.43
C ASP A 657 -5.58 -24.01 -11.38
N ILE A 658 -4.29 -23.84 -11.61
CA ILE A 658 -3.35 -23.15 -10.72
C ILE A 658 -3.55 -21.62 -10.79
N ARG A 659 -3.86 -20.98 -9.66
CA ARG A 659 -3.77 -19.52 -9.50
C ARG A 659 -2.34 -19.12 -9.10
N ARG A 660 -1.81 -18.05 -9.69
CA ARG A 660 -0.46 -17.56 -9.43
C ARG A 660 -0.48 -16.07 -9.19
N SER A 661 0.31 -15.62 -8.22
CA SER A 661 0.58 -14.21 -7.97
C SER A 661 2.09 -14.02 -7.85
N LYS A 662 2.61 -13.02 -8.55
CA LYS A 662 4.03 -12.65 -8.52
C LYS A 662 4.12 -11.15 -8.37
N GLY A 663 5.06 -10.66 -7.59
CA GLY A 663 5.20 -9.23 -7.42
C GLY A 663 6.36 -8.84 -6.54
N ILE A 664 6.41 -7.54 -6.30
CA ILE A 664 7.40 -6.87 -5.48
C ILE A 664 6.64 -6.08 -4.41
N ASP A 665 7.05 -6.25 -3.16
CA ASP A 665 6.59 -5.47 -2.01
C ASP A 665 7.75 -4.55 -1.58
N MET A 666 7.51 -3.24 -1.52
CA MET A 666 8.44 -2.27 -0.94
C MET A 666 7.73 -1.50 0.17
N GLU A 667 8.39 -1.32 1.32
CA GLU A 667 7.84 -0.59 2.44
C GLU A 667 8.93 0.19 3.19
N ILE A 668 8.59 1.41 3.60
CA ILE A 668 9.36 2.23 4.52
C ILE A 668 8.42 2.74 5.62
N SER A 669 8.80 2.54 6.89
CA SER A 669 8.01 2.97 8.05
C SER A 669 8.89 3.57 9.15
N GLY A 670 8.52 4.75 9.64
CA GLY A 670 9.26 5.47 10.69
C GLY A 670 9.81 6.83 10.26
N GLU A 671 10.98 7.18 10.78
CA GLU A 671 11.56 8.51 10.72
C GLU A 671 12.78 8.60 9.76
N PRO A 672 12.59 8.88 8.46
CA PRO A 672 13.70 9.08 7.52
C PRO A 672 14.49 10.36 7.76
N LEU A 673 13.88 11.38 8.37
CA LEU A 673 14.50 12.64 8.74
C LEU A 673 13.94 13.07 10.11
N PRO A 674 14.72 13.77 10.96
CA PRO A 674 14.23 14.24 12.26
C PRO A 674 12.89 14.97 12.18
N GLY A 675 11.89 14.49 12.92
CA GLY A 675 10.53 15.03 12.97
C GLY A 675 9.62 14.66 11.78
N LEU A 676 10.11 13.91 10.78
CA LEU A 676 9.33 13.45 9.64
C LEU A 676 8.97 11.97 9.81
N GLN A 677 7.71 11.67 10.12
CA GLN A 677 7.19 10.30 10.15
C GLN A 677 6.59 9.91 8.79
N THR A 678 6.92 8.71 8.30
CA THR A 678 6.40 8.16 7.05
C THR A 678 5.92 6.72 7.24
N LEU A 679 4.84 6.38 6.57
CA LEU A 679 4.51 5.02 6.19
C LEU A 679 4.16 5.07 4.71
N ALA A 680 5.01 4.49 3.88
CA ALA A 680 4.77 4.40 2.45
C ALA A 680 5.12 2.98 1.97
N GLY A 681 4.28 2.42 1.13
CA GLY A 681 4.59 1.19 0.42
C GLY A 681 3.92 1.13 -0.94
N TYR A 682 4.58 0.47 -1.86
CA TYR A 682 4.14 0.34 -3.25
C TYR A 682 4.12 -1.14 -3.64
N ASN A 683 3.00 -1.58 -4.22
CA ASN A 683 2.90 -2.85 -4.92
C ASN A 683 2.99 -2.58 -6.42
N VAL A 684 3.98 -3.16 -7.08
CA VAL A 684 4.20 -2.96 -8.52
C VAL A 684 3.88 -4.24 -9.26
N LEU A 685 2.96 -4.14 -10.25
CA LEU A 685 2.70 -5.19 -11.23
C LEU A 685 3.59 -4.96 -12.46
N PRO A 686 4.58 -5.83 -12.74
CA PRO A 686 5.39 -5.69 -13.95
C PRO A 686 4.64 -6.24 -15.18
N ILE A 687 4.65 -5.47 -16.26
CA ILE A 687 4.19 -5.89 -17.60
C ILE A 687 5.38 -5.79 -18.54
N VAL A 688 5.91 -6.95 -18.98
CA VAL A 688 7.11 -7.02 -19.82
C VAL A 688 6.69 -7.13 -21.28
N LEU A 689 7.11 -6.17 -22.10
CA LEU A 689 6.80 -6.10 -23.52
C LEU A 689 8.03 -6.47 -24.37
N PRO A 690 7.85 -7.07 -25.56
CA PRO A 690 8.93 -7.26 -26.51
C PRO A 690 9.44 -5.91 -27.03
N ASP A 691 10.76 -5.82 -27.26
CA ASP A 691 11.44 -4.60 -27.71
C ASP A 691 11.47 -4.46 -29.25
N GLY A 692 11.47 -3.22 -29.72
CA GLY A 692 11.59 -2.85 -31.13
C GLY A 692 10.31 -2.31 -31.78
N GLU A 693 10.49 -1.51 -32.83
CA GLU A 693 9.42 -0.78 -33.53
C GLU A 693 8.32 -1.69 -34.12
N ALA A 694 8.65 -2.95 -34.44
CA ALA A 694 7.70 -3.94 -34.96
C ALA A 694 6.59 -4.30 -33.94
N PHE A 695 6.88 -4.19 -32.64
CA PHE A 695 5.95 -4.47 -31.56
C PHE A 695 5.14 -3.24 -31.14
N LYS A 696 5.35 -2.10 -31.78
CA LYS A 696 4.58 -0.88 -31.56
C LYS A 696 3.21 -0.96 -32.24
N ASN A 697 2.40 -1.94 -31.88
CA ASN A 697 1.12 -2.30 -32.52
C ASN A 697 0.00 -2.51 -31.50
N TRP A 698 -1.23 -2.73 -31.99
CA TRP A 698 -2.40 -2.87 -31.14
C TRP A 698 -2.35 -4.14 -30.27
N GLU A 699 -1.82 -5.24 -30.81
CA GLU A 699 -1.73 -6.53 -30.14
C GLU A 699 -0.82 -6.46 -28.90
N THR A 700 0.31 -5.77 -29.02
CA THR A 700 1.25 -5.59 -27.89
C THR A 700 0.68 -4.59 -26.88
N LEU A 701 0.05 -3.50 -27.34
CA LEU A 701 -0.65 -2.55 -26.47
C LEU A 701 -1.73 -3.24 -25.61
N GLN A 702 -2.46 -4.20 -26.20
CA GLN A 702 -3.51 -4.95 -25.52
C GLN A 702 -2.98 -5.69 -24.28
N THR A 703 -1.73 -6.17 -24.30
CA THR A 703 -1.13 -6.84 -23.13
C THR A 703 -1.00 -5.92 -21.90
N ILE A 704 -0.84 -4.60 -22.11
CA ILE A 704 -0.86 -3.61 -21.03
C ILE A 704 -2.26 -3.52 -20.44
N PHE A 705 -3.29 -3.44 -21.28
CA PHE A 705 -4.68 -3.39 -20.81
C PHE A 705 -5.10 -4.68 -20.11
N ASP A 706 -4.70 -5.83 -20.63
CA ASP A 706 -4.99 -7.13 -20.02
C ASP A 706 -4.36 -7.22 -18.62
N GLY A 707 -3.08 -6.85 -18.48
CA GLY A 707 -2.42 -6.81 -17.17
C GLY A 707 -3.13 -5.89 -16.17
N LEU A 708 -3.49 -4.67 -16.60
CA LEU A 708 -4.20 -3.71 -15.75
C LEU A 708 -5.61 -4.20 -15.36
N LEU A 709 -6.37 -4.78 -16.30
CA LEU A 709 -7.74 -5.26 -16.05
C LEU A 709 -7.76 -6.55 -15.23
N THR A 710 -6.87 -7.50 -15.49
CA THR A 710 -6.75 -8.76 -14.74
C THR A 710 -6.38 -8.50 -13.28
N ALA A 711 -5.46 -7.57 -13.02
CA ALA A 711 -5.08 -7.16 -11.67
C ALA A 711 -6.07 -6.17 -11.02
N ARG A 712 -7.18 -5.83 -11.72
CA ARG A 712 -8.25 -4.95 -11.22
C ARG A 712 -7.75 -3.58 -10.76
N HIS A 713 -6.81 -3.00 -11.50
CA HIS A 713 -6.35 -1.64 -11.27
C HIS A 713 -7.50 -0.63 -11.38
N ASP A 714 -7.45 0.44 -10.58
CA ASP A 714 -8.42 1.53 -10.62
C ASP A 714 -7.85 2.80 -11.26
N ARG A 715 -8.66 3.87 -11.33
CA ARG A 715 -8.26 5.18 -11.88
C ARG A 715 -7.12 5.89 -11.13
N ARG A 716 -6.72 5.42 -9.95
CA ARG A 716 -5.58 5.98 -9.18
C ARG A 716 -4.26 5.29 -9.51
N THR A 717 -4.28 4.25 -10.34
CA THR A 717 -3.09 3.56 -10.82
C THR A 717 -2.12 4.52 -11.49
N THR A 718 -0.82 4.27 -11.34
CA THR A 718 0.23 4.98 -12.05
C THR A 718 0.99 3.99 -12.93
N VAL A 719 1.05 4.26 -14.23
CA VAL A 719 1.84 3.48 -15.20
C VAL A 719 3.27 4.00 -15.19
N ILE A 720 4.26 3.13 -15.05
CA ILE A 720 5.68 3.50 -15.13
C ILE A 720 6.25 2.88 -16.41
N ALA A 721 6.63 3.71 -17.39
CA ALA A 721 7.35 3.26 -18.58
C ALA A 721 8.85 3.26 -18.33
N LEU A 722 9.41 2.06 -18.17
CA LEU A 722 10.85 1.85 -18.14
C LEU A 722 11.30 1.28 -19.49
N GLY A 723 11.98 2.08 -20.32
CA GLY A 723 12.48 1.63 -21.62
C GLY A 723 12.75 2.75 -22.62
N GLY A 724 13.01 2.38 -23.87
CA GLY A 724 13.22 3.32 -24.98
C GLY A 724 11.92 3.99 -25.46
N GLY A 725 12.00 4.74 -26.56
CA GLY A 725 10.87 5.53 -27.08
C GLY A 725 9.63 4.70 -27.42
N VAL A 726 9.80 3.47 -27.90
CA VAL A 726 8.69 2.55 -28.20
C VAL A 726 7.87 2.22 -26.94
N ILE A 727 8.55 1.90 -25.83
CA ILE A 727 7.90 1.61 -24.54
C ILE A 727 7.21 2.87 -24.01
N GLY A 728 7.89 4.03 -24.07
CA GLY A 728 7.33 5.31 -23.66
C GLY A 728 6.04 5.66 -24.40
N ASP A 729 6.02 5.50 -25.72
CA ASP A 729 4.86 5.81 -26.57
C ASP A 729 3.69 4.86 -26.32
N MET A 730 3.94 3.55 -26.23
CA MET A 730 2.88 2.57 -25.97
C MET A 730 2.29 2.72 -24.57
N ALA A 731 3.14 2.84 -23.54
CA ALA A 731 2.69 2.98 -22.17
C ALA A 731 1.97 4.32 -21.94
N GLY A 732 2.44 5.40 -22.56
CA GLY A 732 1.77 6.69 -22.51
C GLY A 732 0.40 6.65 -23.20
N PHE A 733 0.28 5.95 -24.33
CA PHE A 733 -0.99 5.78 -25.03
C PHE A 733 -1.95 4.88 -24.23
N ALA A 734 -1.43 3.79 -23.64
CA ALA A 734 -2.19 2.95 -22.74
C ALA A 734 -2.70 3.73 -21.53
N ALA A 735 -1.86 4.57 -20.91
CA ALA A 735 -2.26 5.42 -19.78
C ALA A 735 -3.33 6.44 -20.16
N ALA A 736 -3.24 7.04 -21.36
CA ALA A 736 -4.24 7.96 -21.89
C ALA A 736 -5.61 7.28 -22.10
N CYS A 737 -5.60 6.02 -22.54
CA CYS A 737 -6.82 5.26 -22.83
C CYS A 737 -7.43 4.60 -21.58
N TYR A 738 -6.60 4.01 -20.73
CA TYR A 738 -7.04 3.21 -19.59
C TYR A 738 -7.83 4.06 -18.62
N GLN A 739 -9.07 3.63 -18.32
CA GLN A 739 -10.03 4.37 -17.51
C GLN A 739 -10.19 5.86 -17.88
N ARG A 740 -9.93 6.23 -19.15
CA ARG A 740 -9.96 7.61 -19.68
C ARG A 740 -8.88 8.53 -19.09
N GLY A 741 -7.71 7.96 -18.77
CA GLY A 741 -6.56 8.70 -18.28
C GLY A 741 -6.19 8.29 -16.86
N VAL A 742 -5.01 7.70 -16.72
CA VAL A 742 -4.35 7.41 -15.44
C VAL A 742 -2.96 8.02 -15.40
N ASN A 743 -2.43 8.24 -14.19
CA ASN A 743 -1.10 8.85 -14.04
C ASN A 743 -0.03 8.00 -14.74
N PHE A 744 1.01 8.67 -15.22
CA PHE A 744 2.05 8.02 -16.01
C PHE A 744 3.42 8.67 -15.76
N ILE A 745 4.46 7.85 -15.61
CA ILE A 745 5.85 8.26 -15.38
C ILE A 745 6.73 7.66 -16.48
N GLN A 746 7.66 8.44 -17.02
CA GLN A 746 8.67 7.93 -17.97
C GLN A 746 10.04 7.81 -17.32
N ILE A 747 10.68 6.68 -17.58
CA ILE A 747 12.07 6.38 -17.24
C ILE A 747 12.79 5.95 -18.52
N PRO A 748 13.19 6.90 -19.37
CA PRO A 748 13.78 6.62 -20.68
C PRO A 748 15.19 6.02 -20.59
N THR A 749 15.44 4.93 -21.32
CA THR A 749 16.70 4.17 -21.29
C THR A 749 17.58 4.32 -22.54
N THR A 750 17.15 5.11 -23.54
CA THR A 750 17.97 5.41 -24.73
C THR A 750 18.20 6.91 -24.83
N LEU A 751 19.33 7.33 -25.41
CA LEU A 751 19.64 8.76 -25.53
C LEU A 751 18.55 9.49 -26.33
N LEU A 752 18.06 8.87 -27.41
CA LEU A 752 16.96 9.39 -28.22
C LEU A 752 15.69 9.63 -27.39
N SER A 753 15.31 8.68 -26.53
CA SER A 753 14.12 8.87 -25.69
C SER A 753 14.36 9.88 -24.57
N GLN A 754 15.58 9.97 -24.04
CA GLN A 754 15.95 10.93 -22.99
C GLN A 754 15.86 12.38 -23.47
N VAL A 755 16.29 12.68 -24.70
CA VAL A 755 16.37 14.06 -25.21
C VAL A 755 15.18 14.48 -26.08
N ASP A 756 14.48 13.49 -26.65
CA ASP A 756 13.40 13.75 -27.60
C ASP A 756 12.10 13.07 -27.16
N SER A 757 11.92 11.76 -27.40
CA SER A 757 10.57 11.18 -27.38
C SER A 757 9.84 11.26 -26.02
N SER A 758 10.55 11.27 -24.89
CA SER A 758 9.94 11.38 -23.56
C SER A 758 9.42 12.78 -23.22
N VAL A 759 9.88 13.80 -23.93
CA VAL A 759 9.55 15.21 -23.69
C VAL A 759 8.68 15.70 -24.84
N GLY A 760 7.37 15.77 -24.65
CA GLY A 760 6.47 16.29 -25.69
C GLY A 760 5.07 15.68 -25.77
N GLY A 761 4.78 14.68 -24.93
CA GLY A 761 3.45 14.11 -24.73
C GLY A 761 2.84 13.41 -25.94
N LYS A 762 3.59 13.21 -27.03
CA LYS A 762 3.11 12.45 -28.19
C LYS A 762 3.27 10.96 -27.87
N THR A 763 2.15 10.25 -27.79
CA THR A 763 2.12 8.83 -27.46
C THR A 763 1.30 8.11 -28.52
N GLY A 764 1.61 6.85 -28.83
CA GLY A 764 0.85 6.14 -29.85
C GLY A 764 1.47 4.84 -30.33
N ILE A 765 0.79 4.25 -31.32
CA ILE A 765 1.15 2.99 -31.97
C ILE A 765 1.11 3.12 -33.50
N ASN A 766 1.74 2.16 -34.15
CA ASN A 766 1.73 2.01 -35.59
C ASN A 766 0.50 1.23 -36.06
N HIS A 767 0.04 1.56 -37.27
CA HIS A 767 -0.94 0.80 -38.02
C HIS A 767 -0.23 0.17 -39.24
N PRO A 768 -0.68 -0.99 -39.78
CA PRO A 768 -0.06 -1.59 -40.97
C PRO A 768 0.03 -0.65 -42.19
N LEU A 769 -0.83 0.37 -42.25
CA LEU A 769 -0.86 1.38 -43.32
C LEU A 769 -0.07 2.65 -43.00
N GLY A 770 0.52 2.79 -41.80
CA GLY A 770 1.28 3.99 -41.44
C GLY A 770 1.74 4.05 -39.99
N LYS A 771 2.89 4.69 -39.77
CA LYS A 771 3.50 4.87 -38.44
C LYS A 771 2.85 5.99 -37.63
N ASN A 772 2.75 5.80 -36.32
CA ASN A 772 2.24 6.79 -35.37
C ASN A 772 0.90 7.42 -35.79
N MET A 773 0.05 6.63 -36.46
CA MET A 773 -1.24 7.10 -36.98
C MET A 773 -2.36 7.03 -35.94
N VAL A 774 -2.15 6.25 -34.88
CA VAL A 774 -3.10 6.08 -33.77
C VAL A 774 -2.39 6.48 -32.49
N GLY A 775 -2.86 7.52 -31.81
CA GLY A 775 -2.15 8.07 -30.66
C GLY A 775 -2.95 9.14 -29.90
N ALA A 776 -2.33 9.67 -28.84
CA ALA A 776 -2.87 10.72 -28.00
C ALA A 776 -1.79 11.73 -27.59
N PHE A 777 -2.20 12.98 -27.37
CA PHE A 777 -1.39 13.95 -26.62
C PHE A 777 -1.66 13.74 -25.13
N TYR A 778 -0.70 13.13 -24.42
CA TYR A 778 -0.81 12.80 -23.00
C TYR A 778 0.54 12.99 -22.31
N GLN A 779 0.60 13.93 -21.36
CA GLN A 779 1.85 14.30 -20.69
C GLN A 779 2.16 13.35 -19.52
N PRO A 780 3.42 12.92 -19.35
CA PRO A 780 3.83 12.24 -18.14
C PRO A 780 3.78 13.20 -16.94
N SER A 781 3.50 12.65 -15.76
CA SER A 781 3.58 13.37 -14.48
C SER A 781 5.02 13.76 -14.15
N VAL A 782 6.00 12.93 -14.54
CA VAL A 782 7.44 13.21 -14.44
C VAL A 782 8.22 12.34 -15.43
N VAL A 783 9.35 12.86 -15.91
CA VAL A 783 10.37 12.11 -16.67
C VAL A 783 11.61 12.01 -15.79
N LEU A 784 12.06 10.79 -15.49
CA LEU A 784 13.24 10.53 -14.67
C LEU A 784 14.34 9.95 -15.55
N ILE A 785 15.43 10.69 -15.72
CA ILE A 785 16.55 10.29 -16.59
C ILE A 785 17.71 9.81 -15.73
N ASP A 786 18.14 8.57 -15.96
CA ASP A 786 19.39 8.02 -15.43
C ASP A 786 20.38 7.80 -16.58
N THR A 787 21.45 8.61 -16.62
CA THR A 787 22.47 8.56 -17.68
C THR A 787 23.29 7.28 -17.63
N THR A 788 23.32 6.56 -16.50
CA THR A 788 24.07 5.30 -16.39
C THR A 788 23.44 4.18 -17.22
N SER A 789 22.15 4.28 -17.55
CA SER A 789 21.47 3.33 -18.44
C SER A 789 22.11 3.26 -19.83
N LEU A 790 22.70 4.37 -20.30
CA LEU A 790 23.36 4.46 -21.61
C LEU A 790 24.61 3.58 -21.72
N ASN A 791 25.20 3.14 -20.60
CA ASN A 791 26.32 2.20 -20.60
C ASN A 791 25.95 0.83 -21.19
N THR A 792 24.66 0.52 -21.27
CA THR A 792 24.15 -0.73 -21.86
C THR A 792 23.70 -0.56 -23.32
N LEU A 793 23.72 0.66 -23.85
CA LEU A 793 23.19 0.99 -25.17
C LEU A 793 24.22 0.71 -26.28
N PRO A 794 23.83 0.06 -27.39
CA PRO A 794 24.73 -0.10 -28.54
C PRO A 794 25.22 1.25 -29.09
N GLU A 795 26.49 1.32 -29.51
CA GLU A 795 27.12 2.56 -30.01
C GLU A 795 26.33 3.19 -31.18
N ARG A 796 25.73 2.36 -32.04
CA ARG A 796 24.89 2.80 -33.16
C ARG A 796 23.64 3.55 -32.68
N GLU A 797 23.00 3.08 -31.61
CA GLU A 797 21.81 3.70 -31.00
C GLU A 797 22.17 4.98 -30.24
N LEU A 798 23.34 5.02 -29.58
CA LEU A 798 23.88 6.25 -28.99
C LEU A 798 24.08 7.32 -30.07
N SER A 799 24.73 6.96 -31.18
CA SER A 799 24.98 7.85 -32.31
C SER A 799 23.66 8.34 -32.92
N ALA A 800 22.66 7.46 -33.09
CA ALA A 800 21.32 7.84 -33.53
C ALA A 800 20.67 8.88 -32.59
N GLY A 801 20.81 8.72 -31.27
CA GLY A 801 20.33 9.72 -30.30
C GLY A 801 21.02 11.07 -30.40
N LEU A 802 22.33 11.10 -30.71
CA LEU A 802 23.08 12.34 -30.89
C LEU A 802 22.58 13.19 -32.08
N ALA A 803 21.91 12.58 -33.06
CA ALA A 803 21.36 13.32 -34.19
C ALA A 803 20.35 14.39 -33.73
N GLU A 804 19.50 14.02 -32.78
CA GLU A 804 18.51 14.91 -32.17
C GLU A 804 19.15 15.97 -31.27
N VAL A 805 20.20 15.60 -30.52
CA VAL A 805 20.98 16.53 -29.69
C VAL A 805 21.61 17.64 -30.55
N ILE A 806 22.26 17.27 -31.66
CA ILE A 806 22.88 18.21 -32.60
C ILE A 806 21.85 19.14 -33.22
N LYS A 807 20.65 18.61 -33.53
CA LYS A 807 19.57 19.38 -34.13
C LYS A 807 19.15 20.55 -33.24
N TYR A 808 19.08 20.39 -31.91
CA TYR A 808 18.78 21.50 -31.00
C TYR A 808 19.78 22.67 -31.15
N GLY A 809 21.07 22.34 -31.26
CA GLY A 809 22.10 23.36 -31.50
C GLY A 809 21.93 24.08 -32.84
N LEU A 810 21.55 23.35 -33.89
CA LEU A 810 21.32 23.91 -35.22
C LEU A 810 20.09 24.82 -35.30
N ILE A 811 19.00 24.48 -34.60
CA ILE A 811 17.70 25.15 -34.78
C ILE A 811 17.43 26.28 -33.79
N CYS A 812 18.00 26.24 -32.58
CA CYS A 812 17.65 27.20 -31.52
C CYS A 812 18.74 27.52 -30.48
N ASP A 813 19.92 26.88 -30.49
CA ASP A 813 20.99 27.14 -29.50
C ASP A 813 22.41 27.02 -30.11
N GLU A 814 22.85 28.05 -30.83
CA GLU A 814 24.20 28.08 -31.42
C GLU A 814 25.35 27.96 -30.38
N PRO A 815 25.27 28.59 -29.18
CA PRO A 815 26.25 28.32 -28.13
C PRO A 815 26.35 26.84 -27.75
N PHE A 816 25.21 26.12 -27.69
CA PHE A 816 25.22 24.68 -27.47
C PHE A 816 25.79 23.91 -28.66
N LEU A 817 25.54 24.33 -29.91
CA LEU A 817 26.20 23.76 -31.09
C LEU A 817 27.73 23.83 -30.98
N THR A 818 28.25 24.98 -30.55
CA THR A 818 29.70 25.18 -30.33
C THR A 818 30.23 24.27 -29.23
N TRP A 819 29.49 24.14 -28.13
CA TRP A 819 29.85 23.23 -27.05
C TRP A 819 29.86 21.76 -27.49
N LEU A 820 28.90 21.34 -28.34
CA LEU A 820 28.83 19.98 -28.89
C LEU A 820 30.06 19.66 -29.75
N GLU A 821 30.59 20.63 -30.50
CA GLU A 821 31.81 20.44 -31.30
C GLU A 821 33.04 20.15 -30.43
N GLU A 822 33.11 20.76 -29.25
CA GLU A 822 34.21 20.53 -28.31
C GLU A 822 34.06 19.18 -27.57
N HIS A 823 32.82 18.72 -27.34
CA HIS A 823 32.53 17.60 -26.42
C HIS A 823 32.00 16.32 -27.10
N VAL A 824 31.78 16.30 -28.43
CA VAL A 824 31.22 15.13 -29.13
C VAL A 824 32.00 13.83 -28.90
N ASP A 825 33.33 13.91 -28.76
CA ASP A 825 34.15 12.73 -28.48
C ASP A 825 33.93 12.21 -27.05
N ALA A 826 33.72 13.11 -26.08
CA ALA A 826 33.37 12.75 -24.70
C ALA A 826 31.96 12.16 -24.60
N LEU A 827 31.01 12.69 -25.38
CA LEU A 827 29.64 12.15 -25.48
C LEU A 827 29.64 10.73 -26.06
N ARG A 828 30.43 10.49 -27.12
CA ARG A 828 30.62 9.14 -27.67
C ARG A 828 31.36 8.20 -26.72
N GLY A 829 32.23 8.75 -25.86
CA GLY A 829 32.91 8.03 -24.78
C GLY A 829 32.04 7.76 -23.55
N LEU A 830 30.74 8.13 -23.56
CA LEU A 830 29.81 7.99 -22.44
C LEU A 830 30.26 8.71 -21.15
N ASP A 831 30.99 9.82 -21.29
CA ASP A 831 31.33 10.68 -20.16
C ASP A 831 30.04 11.21 -19.51
N GLN A 832 29.83 10.84 -18.24
CA GLN A 832 28.56 11.08 -17.56
C GLN A 832 28.29 12.59 -17.39
N ALA A 833 29.32 13.40 -17.14
CA ALA A 833 29.16 14.83 -16.97
C ALA A 833 28.75 15.51 -18.29
N ALA A 834 29.41 15.15 -19.40
CA ALA A 834 29.05 15.65 -20.72
C ALA A 834 27.64 15.20 -21.13
N LEU A 835 27.28 13.93 -20.89
CA LEU A 835 25.94 13.40 -21.18
C LEU A 835 24.85 14.15 -20.41
N THR A 836 25.04 14.38 -19.10
CA THR A 836 24.07 15.13 -18.29
C THR A 836 23.85 16.54 -18.86
N VAL A 837 24.91 17.26 -19.21
CA VAL A 837 24.80 18.62 -19.80
C VAL A 837 24.08 18.59 -21.15
N ALA A 838 24.41 17.63 -22.01
CA ALA A 838 23.78 17.51 -23.33
C ALA A 838 22.28 17.19 -23.22
N ILE A 839 21.91 16.28 -22.31
CA ILE A 839 20.51 15.90 -22.08
C ILE A 839 19.73 17.06 -21.47
N GLU A 840 20.26 17.70 -20.43
CA GLU A 840 19.60 18.83 -19.74
C GLU A 840 19.29 19.95 -20.74
N ARG A 841 20.28 20.36 -21.55
CA ARG A 841 20.09 21.42 -22.55
C ARG A 841 19.10 21.03 -23.65
N SER A 842 19.16 19.78 -24.13
CA SER A 842 18.22 19.28 -25.13
C SER A 842 16.77 19.29 -24.60
N CYS A 843 16.58 18.79 -23.37
CA CYS A 843 15.28 18.81 -22.69
C CYS A 843 14.77 20.24 -22.46
N ALA A 844 15.63 21.17 -22.05
CA ALA A 844 15.27 22.57 -21.86
C ALA A 844 14.84 23.22 -23.18
N ALA A 845 15.63 23.04 -24.25
CA ALA A 845 15.31 23.55 -25.59
C ALA A 845 13.97 22.99 -26.09
N LYS A 846 13.76 21.67 -25.94
CA LYS A 846 12.52 21.03 -26.35
C LYS A 846 11.32 21.50 -25.53
N ALA A 847 11.46 21.59 -24.21
CA ALA A 847 10.40 22.06 -23.32
C ALA A 847 9.96 23.49 -23.64
N LEU A 848 10.89 24.38 -23.99
CA LEU A 848 10.58 25.75 -24.43
C LEU A 848 9.70 25.76 -25.69
N VAL A 849 10.06 24.94 -26.69
CA VAL A 849 9.32 24.86 -27.95
C VAL A 849 7.96 24.17 -27.78
N VAL A 850 7.91 23.09 -27.01
CA VAL A 850 6.66 22.35 -26.70
C VAL A 850 5.71 23.20 -25.86
N GLY A 851 6.23 23.95 -24.88
CA GLY A 851 5.43 24.86 -24.05
C GLY A 851 4.81 26.01 -24.84
N ALA A 852 5.46 26.45 -25.93
CA ALA A 852 4.93 27.47 -26.83
C ALA A 852 3.87 26.94 -27.80
N ASP A 853 3.95 25.67 -28.22
CA ASP A 853 3.02 25.05 -29.18
C ASP A 853 2.91 23.53 -28.96
N GLU A 854 2.05 23.13 -28.02
CA GLU A 854 1.89 21.73 -27.62
C GLU A 854 1.33 20.85 -28.75
N ARG A 855 0.47 21.38 -29.63
CA ARG A 855 -0.24 20.59 -30.66
C ARG A 855 0.41 20.61 -32.04
N GLU A 856 1.63 21.15 -32.16
CA GLU A 856 2.40 21.18 -33.41
C GLU A 856 1.68 21.90 -34.56
N SER A 857 1.17 23.10 -34.27
CA SER A 857 0.42 23.93 -35.23
C SER A 857 1.19 25.14 -35.76
N GLY A 858 2.35 25.44 -35.19
CA GLY A 858 3.17 26.61 -35.49
C GLY A 858 4.65 26.38 -35.18
N VAL A 859 5.19 27.02 -34.13
CA VAL A 859 6.63 27.05 -33.85
C VAL A 859 7.23 25.67 -33.58
N ARG A 860 6.45 24.70 -33.07
CA ARG A 860 6.98 23.35 -32.78
C ARG A 860 7.39 22.59 -34.03
N ALA A 861 6.89 22.96 -35.21
CA ALA A 861 7.29 22.33 -36.46
C ALA A 861 8.75 22.63 -36.86
N THR A 862 9.43 23.60 -36.25
CA THR A 862 10.88 23.84 -36.46
C THR A 862 11.75 22.70 -35.90
N LEU A 863 11.25 21.93 -34.93
CA LEU A 863 11.91 20.72 -34.45
C LEU A 863 12.06 19.66 -35.55
N ASN A 864 11.31 19.78 -36.64
CA ASN A 864 11.34 18.81 -37.73
C ASN A 864 12.41 19.12 -38.80
N LEU A 865 13.50 19.81 -38.45
CA LEU A 865 14.67 19.98 -39.33
C LEU A 865 15.18 18.61 -39.78
N GLY A 866 15.44 18.47 -41.08
CA GLY A 866 15.89 17.22 -41.69
C GLY A 866 14.83 16.11 -41.82
N HIS A 867 13.69 16.20 -41.12
CA HIS A 867 12.71 15.11 -41.07
C HIS A 867 12.01 14.83 -42.40
N THR A 868 11.78 15.85 -43.24
CA THR A 868 11.10 15.63 -44.52
C THR A 868 11.97 14.83 -45.50
N PHE A 869 13.28 15.08 -45.53
CA PHE A 869 14.22 14.24 -46.28
C PHE A 869 14.47 12.90 -45.57
N GLY A 870 14.61 12.90 -44.24
CA GLY A 870 14.84 11.70 -43.44
C GLY A 870 13.71 10.68 -43.53
N HIS A 871 12.46 11.10 -43.39
CA HIS A 871 11.29 10.21 -43.55
C HIS A 871 11.21 9.64 -44.97
N ALA A 872 11.61 10.40 -45.99
CA ALA A 872 11.68 9.89 -47.36
C ALA A 872 12.72 8.77 -47.48
N ILE A 873 13.90 8.93 -46.85
CA ILE A 873 14.94 7.89 -46.76
C ILE A 873 14.42 6.66 -46.01
N GLU A 874 13.80 6.83 -44.83
CA GLU A 874 13.25 5.72 -44.04
C GLU A 874 12.18 4.94 -44.80
N THR A 875 11.28 5.66 -45.48
CA THR A 875 10.17 5.05 -46.23
C THR A 875 10.70 4.29 -47.45
N HIS A 876 11.64 4.87 -48.19
CA HIS A 876 12.21 4.25 -49.38
C HIS A 876 13.08 3.01 -49.06
N MET A 877 13.89 3.09 -47.99
CA MET A 877 14.80 1.99 -47.60
C MET A 877 14.09 0.85 -46.86
N GLY A 878 12.84 1.04 -46.46
CA GLY A 878 12.12 0.13 -45.58
C GLY A 878 12.47 0.35 -44.11
N TYR A 879 11.44 0.32 -43.26
CA TYR A 879 11.60 0.57 -41.83
C TYR A 879 12.50 -0.47 -41.16
N GLY A 880 13.51 0.00 -40.43
CA GLY A 880 14.46 -0.85 -39.67
C GLY A 880 15.82 -1.05 -40.35
N VAL A 881 16.01 -0.62 -41.61
CA VAL A 881 17.33 -0.65 -42.27
C VAL A 881 18.20 0.52 -41.78
N TRP A 882 17.63 1.72 -41.78
CA TRP A 882 18.18 2.92 -41.15
C TRP A 882 17.48 3.17 -39.82
N LEU A 883 18.25 3.52 -38.79
CA LEU A 883 17.70 4.05 -37.55
C LEU A 883 17.17 5.47 -37.78
N HIS A 884 16.22 5.90 -36.96
CA HIS A 884 15.60 7.22 -37.11
C HIS A 884 16.63 8.36 -37.12
N GLY A 885 17.53 8.38 -36.14
CA GLY A 885 18.59 9.38 -36.06
C GLY A 885 19.56 9.36 -37.25
N GLU A 886 19.80 8.21 -37.87
CA GLU A 886 20.64 8.10 -39.07
C GLU A 886 20.00 8.79 -40.27
N ALA A 887 18.71 8.55 -40.49
CA ALA A 887 17.97 9.17 -41.58
C ALA A 887 17.78 10.68 -41.35
N VAL A 888 17.51 11.09 -40.11
CA VAL A 888 17.42 12.51 -39.72
C VAL A 888 18.76 13.22 -39.89
N ALA A 889 19.90 12.59 -39.57
CA ALA A 889 21.22 13.17 -39.80
C ALA A 889 21.49 13.43 -41.29
N ALA A 890 21.30 12.42 -42.16
CA ALA A 890 21.45 12.58 -43.60
C ALA A 890 20.47 13.63 -44.15
N GLY A 891 19.21 13.61 -43.71
CA GLY A 891 18.21 14.60 -44.09
C GLY A 891 18.53 16.03 -43.61
N THR A 892 19.17 16.17 -42.45
CA THR A 892 19.64 17.47 -41.93
C THR A 892 20.78 18.01 -42.77
N VAL A 893 21.69 17.16 -43.25
CA VAL A 893 22.75 17.55 -44.20
C VAL A 893 22.15 18.07 -45.51
N MET A 894 21.10 17.43 -46.02
CA MET A 894 20.37 17.93 -47.21
C MET A 894 19.73 19.31 -46.94
N ALA A 895 19.16 19.51 -45.74
CA ALA A 895 18.59 20.80 -45.35
C ALA A 895 19.65 21.91 -45.19
N LEU A 896 20.84 21.59 -44.68
CA LEU A 896 21.99 22.50 -44.60
C LEU A 896 22.49 22.89 -46.01
N GLU A 897 22.62 21.91 -46.90
CA GLU A 897 23.02 22.16 -48.29
C GLU A 897 22.01 23.05 -49.02
N MET A 898 20.71 22.79 -48.84
CA MET A 898 19.66 23.64 -49.40
C MET A 898 19.70 25.06 -48.85
N SER A 899 19.87 25.21 -47.52
CA SER A 899 19.98 26.53 -46.87
C SER A 899 21.21 27.31 -47.37
N SER A 900 22.31 26.60 -47.66
CA SER A 900 23.51 27.21 -48.25
C SER A 900 23.31 27.64 -49.70
N ARG A 901 22.63 26.82 -50.52
CA ARG A 901 22.28 27.15 -51.92
C ARG A 901 21.34 28.35 -52.04
N LEU A 902 20.48 28.54 -51.04
CA LEU A 902 19.61 29.72 -50.93
C LEU A 902 20.36 30.98 -50.46
N GLY A 903 21.64 30.85 -50.09
CA GLY A 903 22.47 31.92 -49.57
C GLY A 903 22.10 32.36 -48.15
N TRP A 904 21.38 31.52 -47.40
CA TRP A 904 20.96 31.85 -46.02
C TRP A 904 22.05 31.52 -45.01
N ILE A 905 22.78 30.41 -45.22
CA ILE A 905 23.95 30.07 -44.42
C ILE A 905 25.20 29.98 -45.30
N SER A 906 26.38 30.21 -44.72
CA SER A 906 27.63 30.10 -45.48
C SER A 906 27.98 28.63 -45.77
N THR A 907 28.88 28.39 -46.73
CA THR A 907 29.43 27.05 -46.95
C THR A 907 30.20 26.56 -45.72
N GLN A 908 30.84 27.47 -44.97
CA GLN A 908 31.54 27.13 -43.72
C GLN A 908 30.57 26.63 -42.66
N ASP A 909 29.39 27.25 -42.53
CA ASP A 909 28.34 26.83 -41.60
C ASP A 909 27.77 25.45 -41.98
N ARG A 910 27.48 25.23 -43.26
CA ARG A 910 27.08 23.90 -43.75
C ARG A 910 28.12 22.84 -43.39
N ASP A 911 29.38 23.11 -43.70
CA ASP A 911 30.49 22.17 -43.50
C ASP A 911 30.74 21.89 -42.01
N ARG A 912 30.52 22.90 -41.16
CA ARG A 912 30.56 22.81 -39.70
C ARG A 912 29.55 21.77 -39.19
N GLY A 913 28.29 21.86 -39.62
CA GLY A 913 27.27 20.87 -39.28
C GLY A 913 27.59 19.45 -39.77
N ILE A 914 28.06 19.31 -41.02
CA ILE A 914 28.43 18.00 -41.59
C ILE A 914 29.55 17.34 -40.77
N ARG A 915 30.62 18.07 -40.43
CA ARG A 915 31.73 17.55 -39.61
C ARG A 915 31.27 17.07 -38.24
N LEU A 916 30.34 17.79 -37.61
CA LEU A 916 29.81 17.39 -36.31
C LEU A 916 29.02 16.07 -36.39
N PHE A 917 28.14 15.91 -37.38
CA PHE A 917 27.44 14.63 -37.60
C PHE A 917 28.41 13.47 -37.89
N GLN A 918 29.48 13.70 -38.66
CA GLN A 918 30.51 12.68 -38.91
C GLN A 918 31.24 12.29 -37.63
N ARG A 919 31.65 13.26 -36.80
CA ARG A 919 32.31 12.99 -35.52
C ARG A 919 31.39 12.27 -34.54
N ALA A 920 30.08 12.55 -34.59
CA ALA A 920 29.05 11.83 -33.84
C ALA A 920 28.79 10.39 -34.33
N GLY A 921 29.46 9.93 -35.40
CA GLY A 921 29.32 8.57 -35.93
C GLY A 921 28.08 8.36 -36.81
N LEU A 922 27.46 9.43 -37.30
CA LEU A 922 26.23 9.38 -38.09
C LEU A 922 26.50 9.38 -39.60
N PRO A 923 25.64 8.72 -40.40
CA PRO A 923 25.71 8.81 -41.85
C PRO A 923 25.27 10.21 -42.33
N VAL A 924 26.11 10.82 -43.16
CA VAL A 924 25.90 12.16 -43.74
C VAL A 924 25.65 12.13 -45.25
N VAL A 925 25.66 10.94 -45.86
CA VAL A 925 25.42 10.73 -47.29
C VAL A 925 24.10 9.99 -47.45
N PRO A 926 23.10 10.54 -48.16
CA PRO A 926 21.85 9.83 -48.43
C PRO A 926 22.08 8.58 -49.32
N PRO A 927 21.15 7.61 -49.35
CA PRO A 927 21.32 6.37 -50.12
C PRO A 927 21.56 6.62 -51.62
N GLN A 928 22.63 6.04 -52.17
CA GLN A 928 23.05 6.27 -53.56
C GLN A 928 22.04 5.81 -54.62
N TYR A 929 21.16 4.87 -54.28
CA TYR A 929 20.17 4.32 -55.21
C TYR A 929 18.85 5.11 -55.23
N MET A 930 18.69 6.08 -54.34
CA MET A 930 17.46 6.88 -54.24
C MET A 930 17.54 8.04 -55.24
N THR A 931 16.68 8.03 -56.25
CA THR A 931 16.65 9.07 -57.29
C THR A 931 15.86 10.30 -56.85
N GLU A 932 15.98 11.40 -57.60
CA GLU A 932 15.14 12.60 -57.42
C GLU A 932 13.64 12.25 -57.38
N ASP A 933 13.19 11.43 -58.33
CA ASP A 933 11.80 10.98 -58.41
C ASP A 933 11.37 10.23 -57.14
N ASN A 934 12.25 9.39 -56.57
CA ASN A 934 11.95 8.68 -55.33
C ASN A 934 11.81 9.64 -54.14
N PHE A 935 12.66 10.66 -54.03
CA PHE A 935 12.50 11.69 -53.00
C PHE A 935 11.19 12.44 -53.16
N LEU A 936 10.88 12.91 -54.38
CA LEU A 936 9.66 13.66 -54.64
C LEU A 936 8.39 12.83 -54.38
N GLU A 937 8.40 11.55 -54.75
CA GLU A 937 7.31 10.60 -54.47
C GLU A 937 7.05 10.46 -52.96
N HIS A 938 8.08 10.15 -52.18
CA HIS A 938 7.93 9.91 -50.74
C HIS A 938 7.68 11.20 -49.95
N MET A 939 8.25 12.33 -50.36
CA MET A 939 8.03 13.63 -49.74
C MET A 939 6.61 14.17 -50.01
N ALA A 940 5.95 13.76 -51.12
CA ALA A 940 4.59 14.16 -51.44
C ALA A 940 3.51 13.54 -50.52
N ILE A 941 3.85 12.46 -49.80
CA ILE A 941 2.95 11.72 -48.90
C ILE A 941 3.09 12.21 -47.43
N ASP A 942 4.13 13.00 -47.11
CA ASP A 942 4.37 13.54 -45.76
C ASP A 942 3.27 14.55 -45.36
N LYS A 943 2.93 14.60 -44.06
CA LYS A 943 1.87 15.41 -43.43
C LYS A 943 2.04 16.94 -43.58
N LYS A 944 3.05 17.39 -44.32
CA LYS A 944 3.45 18.81 -44.50
C LYS A 944 3.08 19.41 -45.86
N VAL A 945 2.36 18.65 -46.71
CA VAL A 945 1.75 19.17 -47.93
C VAL A 945 0.39 19.79 -47.59
N ILE A 946 0.32 21.12 -47.49
CA ILE A 946 -0.94 21.87 -47.37
C ILE A 946 -1.18 22.56 -48.70
N ASP A 947 -2.37 22.39 -49.29
CA ASP A 947 -2.76 22.95 -50.60
C ASP A 947 -1.78 22.62 -51.76
N GLY A 948 -1.17 21.42 -51.72
CA GLY A 948 -0.27 20.95 -52.79
C GLY A 948 1.12 21.59 -52.80
N ARG A 949 1.49 22.35 -51.75
CA ARG A 949 2.82 22.95 -51.60
C ARG A 949 3.61 22.28 -50.48
N LEU A 950 4.85 21.90 -50.78
CA LEU A 950 5.76 21.22 -49.86
C LEU A 950 6.45 22.24 -48.93
N ARG A 951 6.15 22.20 -47.63
CA ARG A 951 6.86 23.03 -46.63
C ARG A 951 8.08 22.31 -46.09
N LEU A 952 9.23 22.99 -46.11
CA LEU A 952 10.50 22.50 -45.57
C LEU A 952 10.89 23.29 -44.34
N VAL A 953 11.65 22.64 -43.45
CA VAL A 953 12.32 23.30 -42.33
C VAL A 953 13.78 23.49 -42.73
N LEU A 954 14.21 24.74 -42.78
CA LEU A 954 15.54 25.18 -43.23
C LEU A 954 16.14 26.16 -42.21
N LEU A 955 17.42 26.53 -42.36
CA LEU A 955 18.09 27.48 -41.47
C LEU A 955 18.23 28.85 -42.12
N ARG A 956 17.85 29.91 -41.39
CA ARG A 956 18.15 31.31 -41.78
C ARG A 956 19.56 31.71 -41.36
N GLN A 957 19.99 31.22 -40.21
CA GLN A 957 21.34 31.27 -39.67
C GLN A 957 21.49 30.12 -38.67
N MET A 958 22.69 29.85 -38.17
CA MET A 958 22.88 28.86 -37.11
C MET A 958 22.11 29.27 -35.86
N GLY A 959 21.40 28.32 -35.25
CA GLY A 959 20.51 28.60 -34.11
C GLY A 959 19.17 29.25 -34.48
N GLU A 960 18.83 29.38 -35.77
CA GLU A 960 17.54 29.94 -36.20
C GLU A 960 16.93 29.16 -37.39
N ALA A 961 16.02 28.23 -37.06
CA ALA A 961 15.25 27.48 -38.05
C ALA A 961 13.94 28.18 -38.47
N VAL A 962 13.57 28.03 -39.74
CA VAL A 962 12.34 28.57 -40.34
C VAL A 962 11.58 27.49 -41.10
N ILE A 963 10.24 27.56 -41.05
CA ILE A 963 9.35 26.76 -41.89
C ILE A 963 9.02 27.58 -43.14
N THR A 964 9.29 27.07 -44.33
CA THR A 964 9.10 27.82 -45.58
C THR A 964 8.65 26.93 -46.74
N ASP A 965 7.75 27.45 -47.58
CA ASP A 965 7.43 26.96 -48.93
C ASP A 965 7.92 27.93 -50.02
N ASP A 966 8.61 29.01 -49.62
CA ASP A 966 9.15 30.04 -50.50
C ASP A 966 10.61 29.74 -50.86
N TYR A 967 10.79 28.82 -51.80
CA TYR A 967 12.08 28.48 -52.40
C TYR A 967 11.92 28.10 -53.87
N PRO A 968 12.91 28.39 -54.75
CA PRO A 968 12.86 27.98 -56.15
C PRO A 968 12.93 26.45 -56.27
N LYS A 969 12.12 25.87 -57.18
CA LYS A 969 12.11 24.42 -57.41
C LYS A 969 13.49 23.92 -57.84
N GLU A 970 14.19 24.70 -58.64
CA GLU A 970 15.52 24.40 -59.16
C GLU A 970 16.53 24.18 -58.03
N VAL A 971 16.38 24.90 -56.90
CA VAL A 971 17.23 24.74 -55.72
C VAL A 971 16.94 23.42 -55.00
N LEU A 972 15.67 23.05 -54.88
CA LEU A 972 15.28 21.74 -54.33
C LEU A 972 15.82 20.60 -55.21
N GLN A 973 15.61 20.67 -56.52
CA GLN A 973 16.12 19.65 -57.45
C GLN A 973 17.65 19.55 -57.38
N ALA A 974 18.36 20.68 -57.40
CA ALA A 974 19.81 20.72 -57.27
C ALA A 974 20.32 20.16 -55.93
N THR A 975 19.51 20.24 -54.87
CA THR A 975 19.79 19.62 -53.56
C THR A 975 19.60 18.11 -53.61
N LEU A 976 18.54 17.63 -54.27
CA LEU A 976 18.23 16.20 -54.38
C LEU A 976 19.27 15.43 -55.23
N VAL A 977 19.81 16.07 -56.27
CA VAL A 977 20.81 15.46 -57.19
C VAL A 977 22.26 15.79 -56.82
N ALA A 978 22.51 16.46 -55.69
CA ALA A 978 23.86 16.82 -55.27
C ALA A 978 24.71 15.57 -54.98
N ASP A 979 25.99 15.60 -55.36
CA ASP A 979 26.94 14.54 -55.00
C ASP A 979 27.43 14.73 -53.56
N TYR A 980 26.63 14.23 -52.62
CA TYR A 980 26.95 14.28 -51.19
C TYR A 980 28.21 13.49 -50.84
N ARG A 981 28.63 12.52 -51.66
CA ARG A 981 29.88 11.79 -51.43
C ARG A 981 31.07 12.66 -51.76
N ALA A 982 31.05 13.33 -52.92
CA ALA A 982 32.06 14.31 -53.28
C ALA A 982 32.10 15.47 -52.27
N LEU A 983 30.95 15.95 -51.84
CA LEU A 983 30.83 17.00 -50.80
C LEU A 983 31.54 16.58 -49.50
N VAL A 984 31.28 15.35 -49.04
CA VAL A 984 31.86 14.82 -47.80
C VAL A 984 33.34 14.51 -47.94
N ASP A 985 33.79 13.99 -49.09
CA ASP A 985 35.20 13.69 -49.34
C ASP A 985 36.05 14.98 -49.40
N GLN A 986 35.48 16.11 -49.86
CA GLN A 986 36.12 17.43 -49.79
C GLN A 986 36.38 17.93 -48.35
N LEU A 987 35.62 17.43 -47.37
CA LEU A 987 35.76 17.80 -45.96
C LEU A 987 36.78 16.94 -45.19
N ARG A 988 37.30 15.88 -45.83
CA ARG A 988 38.30 14.97 -45.26
C ARG A 988 39.75 15.39 -45.52
N GLY A 989 39.97 16.31 -46.47
CA GLY A 989 41.26 16.96 -46.73
C GLY A 989 41.35 18.28 -45.98
#